data_AF-A0A952DTP7-F1
#
_entry.id   AF-A0A952DTP7-F1
#
_cell.length_a   1.000
_cell.length_b   1.000
_cell.length_c   1.000
_cell.angle_alpha   90.00
_cell.angle_beta   90.00
_cell.angle_gamma   90.00
#
_symmetry.space_group_name_H-M   'P 1'
#
loop_
_entity.id
_entity.type
_entity.pdbx_description
1 polymer ?
#
loop_
_entity_poly.entity_id
_entity_poly.type
_entity_poly.pdbx_seq_one_letter_code
_entity_poly.pdbx_strand_id
1 'polypeptide(L)'
;ALYIKTEGLVEDFDDIKNIVVKKLSNGTPLLIRDVADVKLGNATRYGAMTFNGTTQVSGAVVMMLKGANSNEVIKNIKERIAQIQKTLPEGVIIDPFIDRTKMVNNAISTVSKNLAEGALIVVFVLVLFLGNFRAGFLVASIIPLSMLFAIILMNLFGVSGNLMSLGALDFGLIVDGAVIIVEAVMHQLSKRKEFAQLNKLSQIEMDSEVKKSATKMMNSAVFGQIIILMVYLPIFSLQGIEGKMFKPMAQTVAFALAGAFILSLTYIPMMSSLVLSKKLKHKATFSDKMMYRLEKVYQRNLIKTLNHKKKVLASVVVLFAFAIFLLTRLGGEFIPSLPEGDFAVDTRVLSGSNLNTSIEAASKASKILLEKFPEVKKVVTRTGISEVPTDPMPVEASDMMIILKDRKNWTSAKTYEELESKMSKSLEDIPGVSFGFQYPVAMRFNELISGSRQDVVCKIYGENLDTLAAYAEHLGNICKTVEGSTGLYVEAVTGMPQIIIKYNRTAIAQYGLNISDVNNVINAAFAGKSSGLVYEGEKRFDLVVRLSGKQRKEVDDVNNLLITTPKGTQIPLQHLAEVKIEDGYSQIQRENFQRRIMVGFNVRGRDVQSIVNELQEKVEHQIKLSPGYFIAYGGAFENLNAAKQRLFIAVPVSLLLIFLLLYFAFNSIKQSLLIYTAIPLSAIGGIMALSIRDIPFSISAGVGFIALFGVAVLNGIVLIAEFNALKKEGLNDIKHIVITGTKTRLRPVLMTALVASLGFLPMAISHGEGAEVQRPLATVVIGGLLVATLLTLFVLPILYIMFNRKIFIPKKTISATSVIVVMLMASLFQANAQKPILLKNATDTALKNNLLVKNERLRSDYQKLLIQTNKNIAHTNFTTEFGQINSAYVDIKFGVAQTINFPKVYASQKALLTAEWKNSLLNVSIKESSLKKQVAQVFYNLLYLQEKKKLLESTDTVFAEFLRKSTLRFNTGESNLLEKTTAENQRGQIALQLAEIKQDIEILQKQFQLLLNTETVLMPDENDKELKIFSITDSSLLTTHPAIQLYKQEQETATALTQVEKNKLLPELTLGYNIMGMKGSGSDNKTYNSVPRFHSVQIGLGISIFNNSQKAKINAAKLNEEIVQHEYELNLKTFENNFKIALTQYQKFSTAVQYYKTVALKNAETITLTANKQFVNGDINYLEWVILMNQVVTIHNNYIDALFNKNNAATELNYFYNK
;
A
#
# COMPACT_ATOMS: atom_id res chain seq x y z
N ALA A 1 10.68 59.67 25.45
CA ALA A 1 9.33 59.18 25.80
C ALA A 1 9.49 58.12 26.88
N LEU A 2 8.75 58.23 27.99
CA LEU A 2 8.75 57.25 29.07
C LEU A 2 7.63 56.24 28.84
N TYR A 3 7.91 54.96 29.07
CA TYR A 3 6.90 53.90 29.03
C TYR A 3 6.33 53.70 30.43
N ILE A 4 5.00 53.81 30.55
CA ILE A 4 4.28 53.54 31.79
C ILE A 4 3.99 52.04 31.84
N LYS A 5 4.57 51.33 32.82
CA LYS A 5 4.32 49.91 33.11
C LYS A 5 3.63 49.80 34.46
N THR A 6 2.58 49.01 34.54
CA THR A 6 1.91 48.64 35.80
C THR A 6 2.23 47.19 36.13
N GLU A 7 2.49 46.91 37.40
CA GLU A 7 2.82 45.57 37.91
C GLU A 7 1.68 45.09 38.79
N GLY A 8 1.06 43.98 38.39
CA GLY A 8 -0.05 43.33 39.10
C GLY A 8 -0.06 41.82 38.89
N LEU A 9 1.08 41.27 38.49
CA LEU A 9 1.30 39.83 38.41
C LEU A 9 1.56 39.31 39.82
N VAL A 10 0.99 38.16 40.12
CA VAL A 10 1.23 37.43 41.37
C VAL A 10 2.59 36.75 41.26
N GLU A 11 3.50 37.02 42.20
CA GLU A 11 4.86 36.45 42.19
C GLU A 11 5.07 35.40 43.29
N ASP A 12 4.42 35.57 44.44
CA ASP A 12 4.60 34.68 45.60
C ASP A 12 3.27 34.19 46.22
N PHE A 13 3.40 33.37 47.27
CA PHE A 13 2.24 32.84 47.99
C PHE A 13 1.47 33.90 48.78
N ASP A 14 2.12 34.98 49.20
CA ASP A 14 1.50 36.03 50.02
C ASP A 14 0.65 36.97 49.16
N ASP A 15 1.05 37.21 47.91
CA ASP A 15 0.21 37.88 46.90
C ASP A 15 -1.11 37.14 46.71
N ILE A 16 -1.07 35.82 46.53
CA ILE A 16 -2.29 34.99 46.38
C ILE A 16 -3.17 35.10 47.62
N LYS A 17 -2.57 35.03 48.81
CA LYS A 17 -3.29 35.13 50.09
C LYS A 17 -4.01 36.48 50.26
N ASN A 18 -3.45 37.54 49.69
CA ASN A 18 -3.96 38.91 49.80
C ASN A 18 -4.96 39.30 48.68
N ILE A 19 -5.33 38.38 47.79
CA ILE A 19 -6.38 38.63 46.79
C ILE A 19 -7.73 38.83 47.49
N VAL A 20 -8.44 39.90 47.12
CA VAL A 20 -9.74 40.26 47.69
C VAL A 20 -10.85 39.40 47.07
N VAL A 21 -11.62 38.72 47.91
CA VAL A 21 -12.79 37.91 47.51
C VAL A 21 -14.08 38.75 47.53
N LYS A 22 -14.30 39.49 48.62
CA LYS A 22 -15.47 40.36 48.81
C LYS A 22 -15.19 41.46 49.82
N LYS A 23 -15.80 42.63 49.68
CA LYS A 23 -15.81 43.66 50.72
C LYS A 23 -17.00 43.46 51.66
N LEU A 24 -16.75 43.38 52.96
CA LEU A 24 -17.80 43.28 53.98
C LEU A 24 -18.52 44.62 54.15
N SER A 25 -19.74 44.60 54.68
CA SER A 25 -20.61 45.79 54.84
C SER A 25 -19.97 46.89 55.73
N ASN A 26 -19.02 46.51 56.59
CA ASN A 26 -18.26 47.39 57.48
C ASN A 26 -17.00 47.99 56.82
N GLY A 27 -16.74 47.71 55.55
CA GLY A 27 -15.60 48.23 54.80
C GLY A 27 -14.34 47.36 54.82
N THR A 28 -14.27 46.31 55.64
CA THR A 28 -13.12 45.39 55.71
C THR A 28 -13.12 44.44 54.50
N PRO A 29 -11.97 44.25 53.82
CA PRO A 29 -11.87 43.25 52.75
C PRO A 29 -11.78 41.83 53.33
N LEU A 30 -12.52 40.89 52.74
CA LEU A 30 -12.37 39.46 52.94
C LEU A 30 -11.35 38.93 51.92
N LEU A 31 -10.25 38.36 52.41
CA LEU A 31 -9.12 37.91 51.60
C LEU A 31 -9.13 36.39 51.41
N ILE A 32 -8.36 35.86 50.44
CA ILE A 32 -8.25 34.41 50.22
C ILE A 32 -7.73 33.69 51.47
N ARG A 33 -6.76 34.25 52.18
CA ARG A 33 -6.21 33.66 53.43
C ARG A 33 -7.25 33.43 54.53
N ASP A 34 -8.35 34.18 54.49
CA ASP A 34 -9.41 34.07 55.50
C ASP A 34 -10.38 32.91 55.19
N VAL A 35 -10.36 32.38 53.97
CA VAL A 35 -11.32 31.36 53.48
C VAL A 35 -10.65 30.11 52.89
N ALA A 36 -9.35 30.12 52.59
CA ALA A 36 -8.63 29.02 51.97
C ALA A 36 -7.14 28.97 52.35
N ASP A 37 -6.61 27.75 52.40
CA ASP A 37 -5.17 27.49 52.52
C ASP A 37 -4.49 27.55 51.14
N VAL A 38 -3.49 28.42 51.00
CA VAL A 38 -2.65 28.49 49.79
C VAL A 38 -1.41 27.61 49.97
N LYS A 39 -1.26 26.58 49.13
CA LYS A 39 -0.18 25.60 49.20
C LYS A 39 0.30 25.22 47.80
N LEU A 40 1.55 24.78 47.67
CA LEU A 40 2.05 24.17 46.44
C LEU A 40 1.30 22.85 46.20
N GLY A 41 0.61 22.76 45.06
CA GLY A 41 -0.06 21.55 44.62
C GLY A 41 0.74 20.80 43.57
N ASN A 42 0.20 19.66 43.15
CA ASN A 42 0.63 18.93 41.96
C ASN A 42 -0.54 18.79 40.98
N ALA A 43 -0.24 18.81 39.69
CA ALA A 43 -1.22 18.51 38.66
C ALA A 43 -1.66 17.04 38.74
N THR A 44 -2.89 16.77 38.29
CA THR A 44 -3.38 15.39 38.17
C THR A 44 -2.48 14.63 37.20
N ARG A 45 -1.89 13.53 37.69
CA ARG A 45 -1.01 12.68 36.87
C ARG A 45 -1.85 11.75 36.01
N TYR A 46 -1.70 11.87 34.69
CA TYR A 46 -2.25 10.93 33.72
C TYR A 46 -1.24 9.84 33.32
N GLY A 47 0.00 9.96 33.79
CA GLY A 47 1.05 8.99 33.52
C GLY A 47 2.20 9.05 34.52
N ALA A 48 3.08 8.06 34.43
CA ALA A 48 4.24 7.88 35.27
C ALA A 48 5.36 7.17 34.53
N MET A 49 6.60 7.40 34.94
CA MET A 49 7.75 6.67 34.45
C MET A 49 8.53 6.10 35.64
N THR A 50 8.84 4.81 35.57
CA THR A 50 9.58 4.10 36.61
C THR A 50 10.87 3.53 36.06
N PHE A 51 11.95 3.66 36.83
CA PHE A 51 13.27 3.11 36.52
C PHE A 51 13.58 1.94 37.45
N ASN A 52 13.91 0.78 36.86
CA ASN A 52 14.25 -0.47 37.53
C ASN A 52 13.24 -0.94 38.62
N GLY A 53 11.99 -0.47 38.56
CA GLY A 53 10.95 -0.81 39.52
C GLY A 53 11.15 -0.26 40.94
N THR A 54 12.12 0.63 41.17
CA THR A 54 12.42 1.20 42.49
C THR A 54 12.22 2.70 42.58
N THR A 55 12.41 3.43 41.47
CA THR A 55 12.37 4.89 41.47
C THR A 55 11.38 5.42 40.42
N GLN A 56 10.55 6.38 40.82
CA GLN A 56 9.79 7.19 39.88
C GLN A 56 10.69 8.31 39.37
N VAL A 57 10.74 8.48 38.05
CA VAL A 57 11.63 9.45 37.39
C VAL A 57 10.85 10.29 36.40
N SER A 58 11.36 11.47 36.08
CA SER A 58 10.91 12.24 34.92
C SER A 58 11.73 11.82 33.71
N GLY A 59 11.08 11.59 32.58
CA GLY A 59 11.76 11.26 31.34
C GLY A 59 11.15 11.97 30.14
N ALA A 60 11.93 12.02 29.07
CA ALA A 60 11.55 12.63 27.80
C ALA A 60 11.85 11.66 26.66
N VAL A 61 10.99 11.68 25.63
CA VAL A 61 11.21 10.95 24.38
C VAL A 61 11.43 11.97 23.29
N VAL A 62 12.54 11.85 22.57
CA VAL A 62 12.83 12.75 21.46
C VAL A 62 12.21 12.20 20.18
N MET A 63 11.34 12.99 19.56
CA MET A 63 10.73 12.67 18.27
C MET A 63 11.55 13.27 17.14
N MET A 64 11.92 12.44 16.16
CA MET A 64 12.59 12.92 14.95
C MET A 64 11.58 13.45 13.94
N LEU A 65 11.96 14.47 13.18
CA LEU A 65 11.19 14.93 12.03
C LEU A 65 11.06 13.81 10.99
N LYS A 66 9.91 13.74 10.32
CA LYS A 66 9.66 12.76 9.26
C LYS A 66 10.69 12.93 8.14
N GLY A 67 11.41 11.86 7.80
CA GLY A 67 12.43 11.85 6.75
C GLY A 67 13.84 12.25 7.22
N ALA A 68 14.01 12.69 8.48
CA ALA A 68 15.33 13.00 9.02
C ALA A 68 16.17 11.73 9.25
N ASN A 69 17.50 11.87 9.20
CA ASN A 69 18.41 10.77 9.49
C ASN A 69 18.51 10.52 11.00
N SER A 70 18.02 9.36 11.45
CA SER A 70 18.05 9.00 12.88
C SER A 70 19.44 9.03 13.52
N ASN A 71 20.48 8.62 12.79
CA ASN A 71 21.84 8.55 13.35
C ASN A 71 22.44 9.94 13.54
N GLU A 72 22.23 10.83 12.57
CA GLU A 72 22.65 12.23 12.65
C GLU A 72 21.92 12.99 13.75
N VAL A 73 20.60 12.82 13.82
CA VAL A 73 19.77 13.43 14.87
C VAL A 73 20.21 12.98 16.26
N ILE A 74 20.44 11.67 16.47
CA ILE A 74 20.91 11.15 17.76
C ILE A 74 22.31 11.67 18.10
N LYS A 75 23.22 11.77 17.12
CA LYS A 75 24.53 12.36 17.33
C LYS A 75 24.43 13.80 17.84
N ASN A 76 23.63 14.63 17.16
CA ASN A 76 23.41 16.02 17.54
C ASN A 76 22.76 16.13 18.94
N ILE A 77 21.82 15.23 19.26
CA ILE A 77 21.20 15.16 20.59
C ILE A 77 22.24 14.80 21.66
N LYS A 78 23.10 13.81 21.44
CA LYS A 78 24.14 13.41 22.40
C LYS A 78 25.13 14.54 22.67
N GLU A 79 25.56 15.22 21.61
CA GLU A 79 26.43 16.41 21.73
C GLU A 79 25.75 17.51 22.54
N ARG A 80 24.46 17.76 22.29
CA ARG A 80 23.69 18.77 23.02
C ARG A 80 23.41 18.39 24.47
N ILE A 81 23.09 17.12 24.75
CA ILE A 81 22.91 16.62 26.13
C ILE A 81 24.22 16.76 26.92
N ALA A 82 25.37 16.44 26.32
CA ALA A 82 26.66 16.62 26.98
C ALA A 82 26.96 18.09 27.33
N GLN A 83 26.47 19.05 26.54
CA GLN A 83 26.55 20.48 26.86
C GLN A 83 25.58 20.86 27.99
N ILE A 84 24.32 20.42 27.92
CA ILE A 84 23.27 20.71 28.92
C ILE A 84 23.65 20.12 30.28
N GLN A 85 24.24 18.92 30.30
CA GLN A 85 24.62 18.26 31.54
C GLN A 85 25.66 19.05 32.35
N LYS A 86 26.44 19.93 31.72
CA LYS A 86 27.36 20.87 32.41
C LYS A 86 26.64 22.04 33.10
N THR A 87 25.43 22.37 32.67
CA THR A 87 24.61 23.46 33.25
C THR A 87 23.61 22.96 34.28
N LEU A 88 23.49 21.64 34.48
CA LEU A 88 22.57 21.06 35.44
C LEU A 88 23.10 21.19 36.87
N PRO A 89 22.20 21.29 37.88
CA PRO A 89 22.58 21.23 39.28
C PRO A 89 23.32 19.93 39.63
N GLU A 90 24.20 20.00 40.63
CA GLU A 90 24.91 18.84 41.15
C GLU A 90 23.91 17.75 41.61
N GLY A 91 24.14 16.50 41.20
CA GLY A 91 23.26 15.37 41.49
C GLY A 91 22.20 15.06 40.41
N VAL A 92 21.99 15.91 39.40
CA VAL A 92 21.06 15.64 38.28
C VAL A 92 21.80 15.01 37.10
N ILE A 93 21.39 13.81 36.68
CA ILE A 93 22.00 13.05 35.59
C ILE A 93 20.94 12.70 34.54
N ILE A 94 21.28 12.88 33.26
CA ILE A 94 20.45 12.44 32.12
C ILE A 94 21.00 11.09 31.64
N ASP A 95 20.27 9.99 31.91
CA ASP A 95 20.64 8.65 31.42
C ASP A 95 19.77 8.23 30.21
N PRO A 96 20.34 8.01 29.02
CA PRO A 96 19.58 7.53 27.87
C PRO A 96 19.17 6.06 28.05
N PHE A 97 17.86 5.79 28.01
CA PHE A 97 17.37 4.43 28.17
C PHE A 97 17.26 3.66 26.84
N ILE A 98 16.75 4.29 25.78
CA ILE A 98 16.72 3.73 24.42
C ILE A 98 17.64 4.53 23.51
N ASP A 99 18.49 3.82 22.77
CA ASP A 99 19.36 4.39 21.76
C ASP A 99 19.27 3.60 20.45
N ARG A 100 18.56 4.18 19.48
CA ARG A 100 18.34 3.55 18.17
C ARG A 100 19.65 3.36 17.38
N THR A 101 20.71 4.10 17.69
CA THR A 101 22.01 3.95 17.04
C THR A 101 22.60 2.55 17.29
N LYS A 102 22.30 1.89 18.42
CA LYS A 102 22.74 0.50 18.70
C LYS A 102 22.22 -0.47 17.64
N MET A 103 20.91 -0.51 17.44
CA MET A 103 20.25 -1.36 16.43
C MET A 103 20.76 -1.04 15.01
N VAL A 104 20.86 0.24 14.66
CA VAL A 104 21.33 0.66 13.33
C VAL A 104 22.76 0.22 13.09
N ASN A 105 23.67 0.42 14.04
CA ASN A 105 25.08 0.02 13.91
C ASN A 105 25.25 -1.49 13.87
N ASN A 106 24.51 -2.24 14.70
CA ASN A 106 24.56 -3.70 14.70
C ASN A 106 24.05 -4.28 13.38
N ALA A 107 22.93 -3.74 12.85
CA ALA A 107 22.40 -4.15 11.55
C ALA A 107 23.40 -3.82 10.43
N ILE A 108 23.93 -2.59 10.36
CA ILE A 108 24.92 -2.20 9.35
C ILE A 108 26.20 -3.03 9.47
N SER A 109 26.67 -3.31 10.69
CA SER A 109 27.85 -4.16 10.93
C SER A 109 27.61 -5.59 10.44
N THR A 110 26.42 -6.14 10.70
CA THR A 110 26.02 -7.47 10.21
C THR A 110 25.98 -7.50 8.69
N VAL A 111 25.34 -6.52 8.04
CA VAL A 111 25.32 -6.43 6.57
C VAL A 111 26.72 -6.26 6.00
N SER A 112 27.52 -5.35 6.56
CA SER A 112 28.88 -5.08 6.12
C SER A 112 29.77 -6.32 6.24
N LYS A 113 29.66 -7.06 7.35
CA LYS A 113 30.36 -8.33 7.55
C LYS A 113 29.90 -9.39 6.55
N ASN A 114 28.59 -9.58 6.38
CA ASN A 114 28.04 -10.54 5.42
C ASN A 114 28.49 -10.21 3.98
N LEU A 115 28.49 -8.93 3.59
CA LEU A 115 28.99 -8.47 2.29
C LEU A 115 30.50 -8.70 2.16
N ALA A 116 31.30 -8.36 3.18
CA ALA A 116 32.75 -8.58 3.14
C ALA A 116 33.10 -10.09 3.03
N GLU A 117 32.45 -10.93 3.83
CA GLU A 117 32.59 -12.39 3.77
C GLU A 117 32.14 -12.93 2.40
N GLY A 118 31.00 -12.45 1.89
CA GLY A 118 30.49 -12.82 0.56
C GLY A 118 31.47 -12.44 -0.54
N ALA A 119 32.00 -11.20 -0.52
CA ALA A 119 33.01 -10.75 -1.47
C ALA A 119 34.29 -11.60 -1.40
N LEU A 120 34.78 -11.90 -0.20
CA LEU A 120 35.97 -12.74 -0.01
C LEU A 120 35.76 -14.17 -0.55
N ILE A 121 34.58 -14.76 -0.30
CA ILE A 121 34.21 -16.07 -0.84
C ILE A 121 34.17 -16.02 -2.38
N VAL A 122 33.55 -14.98 -2.95
CA VAL A 122 33.50 -14.78 -4.41
C VAL A 122 34.91 -14.67 -5.00
N VAL A 123 35.79 -13.85 -4.41
CA VAL A 123 37.18 -13.71 -4.85
C VAL A 123 37.92 -15.04 -4.77
N PHE A 124 37.75 -15.79 -3.69
CA PHE A 124 38.35 -17.11 -3.52
C PHE A 124 37.90 -18.09 -4.61
N VAL A 125 36.59 -18.16 -4.89
CA VAL A 125 36.03 -19.03 -5.94
C VAL A 125 36.53 -18.61 -7.32
N LEU A 126 36.58 -17.31 -7.62
CA LEU A 126 37.09 -16.78 -8.89
C LEU A 126 38.56 -17.16 -9.14
N VAL A 127 39.42 -16.97 -8.13
CA VAL A 127 40.84 -17.35 -8.23
C VAL A 127 40.99 -18.87 -8.40
N LEU A 128 40.19 -19.66 -7.68
CA LEU A 128 40.20 -21.11 -7.76
C LEU A 128 39.80 -21.62 -9.16
N PHE A 129 38.75 -21.08 -9.76
CA PHE A 129 38.27 -21.52 -11.07
C PHE A 129 39.09 -20.95 -12.24
N LEU A 130 39.54 -19.69 -12.19
CA LEU A 130 40.34 -19.10 -13.26
C LEU A 130 41.79 -19.62 -13.27
N GLY A 131 42.30 -20.12 -12.13
CA GLY A 131 43.67 -20.62 -12.00
C GLY A 131 44.76 -19.55 -12.14
N ASN A 132 44.38 -18.30 -12.43
CA ASN A 132 45.27 -17.17 -12.60
C ASN A 132 44.88 -16.07 -11.63
N PHE A 133 45.74 -15.82 -10.64
CA PHE A 133 45.55 -14.76 -9.65
C PHE A 133 45.28 -13.39 -10.29
N ARG A 134 45.97 -13.05 -11.39
CA ARG A 134 45.76 -11.75 -12.08
C ARG A 134 44.36 -11.62 -12.68
N ALA A 135 43.86 -12.70 -13.29
CA ALA A 135 42.52 -12.72 -13.85
C ALA A 135 41.45 -12.70 -12.75
N GLY A 136 41.66 -13.43 -11.66
CA GLY A 136 40.77 -13.42 -10.50
C GLY A 136 40.66 -12.05 -9.83
N PHE A 137 41.80 -11.39 -9.55
CA PHE A 137 41.80 -10.04 -8.97
C PHE A 137 41.27 -8.97 -9.92
N LEU A 138 41.45 -9.15 -11.24
CA LEU A 138 40.87 -8.25 -12.25
C LEU A 138 39.34 -8.30 -12.24
N VAL A 139 38.73 -9.49 -12.18
CA VAL A 139 37.27 -9.61 -12.06
C VAL A 139 36.80 -9.10 -10.70
N ALA A 140 37.55 -9.40 -9.64
CA ALA A 140 37.26 -8.94 -8.29
C ALA A 140 37.22 -7.41 -8.17
N SER A 141 38.01 -6.66 -8.95
CA SER A 141 38.03 -5.19 -8.88
C SER A 141 36.73 -4.53 -9.33
N ILE A 142 35.83 -5.25 -10.01
CA ILE A 142 34.49 -4.76 -10.35
C ILE A 142 33.60 -4.63 -9.12
N ILE A 143 33.78 -5.50 -8.13
CA ILE A 143 32.98 -5.48 -6.90
C ILE A 143 33.02 -4.09 -6.25
N PRO A 144 34.20 -3.53 -5.88
CA PRO A 144 34.26 -2.20 -5.28
C PRO A 144 33.88 -1.08 -6.25
N LEU A 145 34.20 -1.18 -7.55
CA LEU A 145 33.89 -0.14 -8.53
C LEU A 145 32.38 -0.02 -8.80
N SER A 146 31.68 -1.15 -8.94
CA SER A 146 30.22 -1.18 -9.11
C SER A 146 29.49 -0.74 -7.84
N MET A 147 30.02 -1.07 -6.66
CA MET A 147 29.51 -0.57 -5.39
C MET A 147 29.69 0.93 -5.24
N LEU A 148 30.86 1.47 -5.63
CA LEU A 148 31.08 2.91 -5.64
C LEU A 148 30.08 3.61 -6.58
N PHE A 149 29.87 3.05 -7.78
CA PHE A 149 28.86 3.54 -8.71
C PHE A 149 27.45 3.50 -8.11
N ALA A 150 27.07 2.42 -7.44
CA ALA A 150 25.78 2.28 -6.76
C ALA A 150 25.60 3.33 -5.66
N ILE A 151 26.61 3.55 -4.82
CA ILE A 151 26.57 4.55 -3.74
C ILE A 151 26.43 5.97 -4.29
N ILE A 152 27.13 6.29 -5.39
CA ILE A 152 27.01 7.60 -6.07
C ILE A 152 25.56 7.82 -6.53
N LEU A 153 24.95 6.82 -7.19
CA LEU A 153 23.56 6.91 -7.63
C LEU A 153 22.57 6.94 -6.47
N MET A 154 22.80 6.15 -5.41
CA MET A 154 21.97 6.19 -4.21
C MET A 154 21.94 7.60 -3.60
N ASN A 155 23.09 8.27 -3.52
CA ASN A 155 23.17 9.65 -3.04
C ASN A 155 22.41 10.62 -3.97
N LEU A 156 22.54 10.45 -5.29
CA LEU A 156 21.85 11.29 -6.28
C LEU A 156 20.32 11.12 -6.28
N PHE A 157 19.82 9.90 -6.06
CA PHE A 157 18.40 9.58 -6.03
C PHE A 157 17.78 9.61 -4.61
N GLY A 158 18.54 10.00 -3.59
CA GLY A 158 18.06 10.08 -2.20
C GLY A 158 17.70 8.73 -1.56
N VAL A 159 18.33 7.64 -2.00
CA VAL A 159 18.12 6.29 -1.45
C VAL A 159 18.98 6.11 -0.20
N SER A 160 18.34 5.95 0.97
CA SER A 160 19.05 5.76 2.23
C SER A 160 19.82 4.43 2.28
N GLY A 161 21.06 4.45 2.77
CA GLY A 161 21.82 3.24 3.11
C GLY A 161 21.32 2.63 4.43
N ASN A 162 20.57 1.53 4.35
CA ASN A 162 20.02 0.82 5.50
C ASN A 162 20.07 -0.70 5.27
N LEU A 163 19.62 -1.47 6.25
CA LEU A 163 19.57 -2.94 6.19
C LEU A 163 18.86 -3.45 4.92
N MET A 164 17.75 -2.83 4.53
CA MET A 164 16.95 -3.25 3.38
C MET A 164 17.61 -2.88 2.05
N SER A 165 18.24 -1.72 1.94
CA SER A 165 18.88 -1.29 0.69
C SER A 165 20.20 -2.01 0.42
N LEU A 166 21.01 -2.25 1.46
CA LEU A 166 22.31 -2.92 1.32
C LEU A 166 22.23 -4.45 1.41
N GLY A 167 21.17 -4.97 2.05
CA GLY A 167 21.12 -6.36 2.50
C GLY A 167 20.93 -7.42 1.43
N ALA A 168 20.56 -7.05 0.20
CA ALA A 168 20.34 -8.00 -0.89
C ALA A 168 21.32 -7.86 -2.06
N LEU A 169 22.43 -7.17 -1.84
CA LEU A 169 23.49 -7.07 -2.83
C LEU A 169 24.28 -8.39 -2.90
N ASP A 170 24.20 -9.07 -4.03
CA ASP A 170 25.06 -10.22 -4.32
C ASP A 170 26.11 -9.88 -5.37
N PHE A 171 27.36 -10.00 -4.94
CA PHE A 171 28.51 -9.80 -5.80
C PHE A 171 28.59 -10.82 -6.92
N GLY A 172 28.03 -12.01 -6.73
CA GLY A 172 28.02 -13.02 -7.77
C GLY A 172 27.22 -12.60 -8.99
N LEU A 173 26.06 -11.96 -8.80
CA LEU A 173 25.27 -11.40 -9.92
C LEU A 173 25.98 -10.22 -10.59
N ILE A 174 26.72 -9.43 -9.80
CA ILE A 174 27.44 -8.24 -10.25
C ILE A 174 28.65 -8.63 -11.11
N VAL A 175 29.43 -9.65 -10.73
CA VAL A 175 30.64 -10.04 -11.46
C VAL A 175 30.39 -10.94 -12.67
N ASP A 176 29.20 -11.53 -12.79
CA ASP A 176 28.89 -12.58 -13.77
C ASP A 176 29.27 -12.20 -15.22
N GLY A 177 28.80 -11.04 -15.71
CA GLY A 177 29.10 -10.59 -17.06
C GLY A 177 30.60 -10.40 -17.33
N ALA A 178 31.36 -9.98 -16.33
CA ALA A 178 32.80 -9.82 -16.44
C ALA A 178 33.57 -11.14 -16.38
N VAL A 179 33.11 -12.09 -15.57
CA VAL A 179 33.62 -13.45 -15.55
C VAL A 179 33.53 -14.08 -16.94
N ILE A 180 32.37 -13.95 -17.60
CA ILE A 180 32.14 -14.49 -18.94
C ILE A 180 33.14 -13.90 -19.95
N ILE A 181 33.40 -12.59 -19.89
CA ILE A 181 34.33 -11.91 -20.81
C ILE A 181 35.78 -12.33 -20.53
N VAL A 182 36.23 -12.29 -19.27
CA VAL A 182 37.62 -12.63 -18.90
C VAL A 182 37.93 -14.10 -19.18
N GLU A 183 37.00 -15.01 -18.87
CA GLU A 183 37.17 -16.44 -19.18
C GLU A 183 37.23 -16.68 -20.69
N ALA A 184 36.42 -15.98 -21.48
CA ALA A 184 36.46 -16.11 -22.93
C ALA A 184 37.80 -15.64 -23.52
N VAL A 185 38.34 -14.51 -23.04
CA VAL A 185 39.66 -14.02 -23.41
C VAL A 185 40.75 -15.03 -23.03
N MET A 186 40.74 -15.53 -21.79
CA MET A 186 41.71 -16.52 -21.30
C MET A 186 41.65 -17.84 -22.06
N HIS A 187 40.44 -18.36 -22.30
CA HIS A 187 40.24 -19.58 -23.05
C HIS A 187 40.73 -19.41 -24.50
N GLN A 188 40.44 -18.28 -25.15
CA GLN A 188 40.88 -18.03 -26.52
C GLN A 188 42.41 -17.91 -26.65
N LEU A 189 43.06 -17.21 -25.70
CA LEU A 189 44.52 -17.13 -25.61
C LEU A 189 45.19 -18.50 -25.42
N SER A 190 44.52 -19.47 -24.78
CA SER A 190 45.06 -20.81 -24.55
C SER A 190 44.89 -21.80 -25.71
N LYS A 191 43.91 -21.60 -26.61
CA LYS A 191 43.56 -22.58 -27.67
C LYS A 191 44.04 -22.24 -29.08
N ARG A 192 44.44 -21.00 -29.37
CA ARG A 192 44.84 -20.61 -30.73
C ARG A 192 46.19 -21.23 -31.10
N LYS A 193 46.21 -22.07 -32.15
CA LYS A 193 47.41 -22.74 -32.69
C LYS A 193 48.47 -21.76 -33.21
N GLU A 194 48.08 -20.58 -33.70
CA GLU A 194 48.98 -19.50 -34.15
C GLU A 194 49.85 -18.94 -33.01
N PHE A 195 49.37 -18.98 -31.77
CA PHE A 195 50.10 -18.54 -30.59
C PHE A 195 50.85 -19.68 -29.89
N ALA A 196 50.70 -20.93 -30.35
CA ALA A 196 51.38 -22.08 -29.78
C ALA A 196 52.91 -22.09 -30.08
N GLN A 197 53.38 -21.28 -31.03
CA GLN A 197 54.80 -21.13 -31.37
C GLN A 197 55.44 -19.83 -30.83
N LEU A 198 54.66 -18.94 -30.22
CA LEU A 198 55.12 -17.64 -29.71
C LEU A 198 55.29 -17.67 -28.18
N ASN A 199 56.46 -17.27 -27.67
CA ASN A 199 56.73 -17.22 -26.21
C ASN A 199 56.16 -15.95 -25.53
N LYS A 200 55.89 -14.88 -26.29
CA LYS A 200 55.41 -13.58 -25.78
C LYS A 200 54.60 -12.83 -26.85
N LEU A 201 53.42 -12.34 -26.49
CA LEU A 201 52.58 -11.48 -27.34
C LEU A 201 53.03 -10.01 -27.25
N SER A 202 52.99 -9.29 -28.37
CA SER A 202 53.10 -7.82 -28.40
C SER A 202 51.82 -7.15 -27.87
N GLN A 203 51.87 -5.86 -27.49
CA GLN A 203 50.69 -5.15 -26.98
C GLN A 203 49.58 -5.05 -28.05
N ILE A 204 49.95 -4.80 -29.31
CA ILE A 204 49.00 -4.66 -30.42
C ILE A 204 48.27 -5.99 -30.69
N GLU A 205 48.99 -7.11 -30.65
CA GLU A 205 48.40 -8.44 -30.79
C GLU A 205 47.46 -8.77 -29.62
N MET A 206 47.87 -8.42 -28.39
CA MET A 206 47.05 -8.59 -27.19
C MET A 206 45.76 -7.77 -27.27
N ASP A 207 45.84 -6.49 -27.65
CA ASP A 207 44.69 -5.59 -27.77
C ASP A 207 43.71 -6.09 -28.84
N SER A 208 44.24 -6.54 -29.98
CA SER A 208 43.44 -7.11 -31.07
C SER A 208 42.73 -8.40 -30.66
N GLU A 209 43.42 -9.31 -29.98
CA GLU A 209 42.84 -10.59 -29.54
C GLU A 209 41.81 -10.40 -28.43
N VAL A 210 42.08 -9.53 -27.46
CA VAL A 210 41.15 -9.18 -26.38
C VAL A 210 39.91 -8.52 -26.96
N LYS A 211 40.07 -7.54 -27.87
CA LYS A 211 38.94 -6.88 -28.54
C LYS A 211 38.07 -7.89 -29.29
N LYS A 212 38.68 -8.79 -30.06
CA LYS A 212 37.96 -9.82 -30.84
C LYS A 212 37.21 -10.80 -29.94
N SER A 213 37.87 -11.28 -28.87
CA SER A 213 37.30 -12.23 -27.91
C SER A 213 36.17 -11.62 -27.08
N ALA A 214 36.39 -10.41 -26.57
CA ALA A 214 35.40 -9.66 -25.81
C ALA A 214 34.16 -9.36 -26.66
N THR A 215 34.34 -8.86 -27.90
CA THR A 215 33.21 -8.57 -28.81
C THR A 215 32.37 -9.81 -29.11
N LYS A 216 32.99 -10.99 -29.28
CA LYS A 216 32.28 -12.26 -29.53
C LYS A 216 31.34 -12.63 -28.38
N MET A 217 31.74 -12.38 -27.13
CA MET A 217 30.95 -12.72 -25.94
C MET A 217 30.12 -11.57 -25.38
N MET A 218 30.34 -10.35 -25.85
CA MET A 218 29.66 -9.14 -25.41
C MET A 218 28.14 -9.29 -25.50
N ASN A 219 27.61 -9.78 -26.62
CA ASN A 219 26.17 -9.94 -26.80
C ASN A 219 25.56 -10.87 -25.74
N SER A 220 26.19 -12.02 -25.47
CA SER A 220 25.66 -12.98 -24.48
C SER A 220 25.73 -12.44 -23.05
N ALA A 221 26.78 -11.70 -22.70
CA ALA A 221 26.93 -11.11 -21.37
C ALA A 221 25.99 -9.92 -21.14
N VAL A 222 25.85 -9.04 -22.15
CA VAL A 222 25.00 -7.85 -22.13
C VAL A 222 23.53 -8.21 -21.98
N PHE A 223 23.02 -9.12 -22.81
CA PHE A 223 21.61 -9.54 -22.71
C PHE A 223 21.33 -10.21 -21.37
N GLY A 224 22.29 -10.98 -20.85
CA GLY A 224 22.21 -11.56 -19.51
C GLY A 224 22.03 -10.52 -18.41
N GLN A 225 22.90 -9.51 -18.38
CA GLN A 225 22.83 -8.44 -17.38
C GLN A 225 21.57 -7.57 -17.52
N ILE A 226 21.11 -7.29 -18.75
CA ILE A 226 19.86 -6.56 -18.99
C ILE A 226 18.66 -7.37 -18.49
N ILE A 227 18.62 -8.69 -18.71
CA ILE A 227 17.55 -9.55 -18.19
C ILE A 227 17.51 -9.49 -16.67
N ILE A 228 18.67 -9.62 -16.00
CA ILE A 228 18.73 -9.51 -14.53
C ILE A 228 18.23 -8.13 -14.08
N LEU A 229 18.64 -7.04 -14.74
CA LEU A 229 18.17 -5.69 -14.41
C LEU A 229 16.66 -5.52 -14.56
N MET A 230 16.09 -6.00 -15.68
CA MET A 230 14.65 -5.87 -15.98
C MET A 230 13.77 -6.68 -15.06
N VAL A 231 14.29 -7.78 -14.51
CA VAL A 231 13.59 -8.63 -13.54
C VAL A 231 13.30 -7.90 -12.22
N TYR A 232 14.12 -6.91 -11.84
CA TYR A 232 13.86 -6.07 -10.67
C TYR A 232 12.84 -4.95 -10.93
N LEU A 233 12.52 -4.64 -12.20
CA LEU A 233 11.63 -3.53 -12.55
C LEU A 233 10.21 -3.71 -11.97
N PRO A 234 9.58 -4.90 -12.02
CA PRO A 234 8.25 -5.10 -11.44
C PRO A 234 8.19 -4.88 -9.92
N ILE A 235 9.31 -4.93 -9.19
CA ILE A 235 9.34 -4.62 -7.75
C ILE A 235 9.01 -3.13 -7.51
N PHE A 236 9.25 -2.25 -8.49
CA PHE A 236 8.83 -0.84 -8.42
C PHE A 236 7.32 -0.64 -8.42
N SER A 237 6.53 -1.66 -8.82
CA SER A 237 5.07 -1.62 -8.75
C SER A 237 4.53 -1.76 -7.33
N LEU A 238 5.33 -2.27 -6.37
CA LEU A 238 4.94 -2.38 -4.98
C LEU A 238 4.66 -1.00 -4.37
N GLN A 239 3.48 -0.80 -3.80
CA GLN A 239 3.08 0.46 -3.13
C GLN A 239 3.06 0.25 -1.62
N GLY A 240 2.56 1.22 -0.84
CA GLY A 240 2.34 1.03 0.60
C GLY A 240 3.61 0.73 1.40
N ILE A 241 3.50 -0.24 2.31
CA ILE A 241 4.54 -0.60 3.28
C ILE A 241 5.63 -1.43 2.59
N GLU A 242 5.23 -2.46 1.85
CA GLU A 242 6.14 -3.30 1.09
C GLU A 242 6.96 -2.49 0.08
N GLY A 243 6.36 -1.48 -0.56
CA GLY A 243 7.05 -0.57 -1.45
C GLY A 243 8.13 0.22 -0.72
N LYS A 244 7.84 0.76 0.46
CA LYS A 244 8.84 1.50 1.27
C LYS A 244 10.00 0.62 1.74
N MET A 245 9.76 -0.68 1.92
CA MET A 245 10.77 -1.62 2.38
C MET A 245 11.62 -2.19 1.23
N PHE A 246 11.01 -2.61 0.12
CA PHE A 246 11.69 -3.35 -0.95
C PHE A 246 12.09 -2.51 -2.17
N LYS A 247 11.51 -1.31 -2.39
CA LYS A 247 11.99 -0.42 -3.47
C LYS A 247 13.44 0.02 -3.30
N PRO A 248 13.89 0.49 -2.12
CA PRO A 248 15.29 0.87 -1.91
C PRO A 248 16.25 -0.26 -2.23
N MET A 249 15.88 -1.50 -1.86
CA MET A 249 16.62 -2.72 -2.19
C MET A 249 16.77 -2.91 -3.70
N ALA A 250 15.66 -2.85 -4.45
CA ALA A 250 15.69 -2.99 -5.90
C ALA A 250 16.49 -1.88 -6.59
N GLN A 251 16.43 -0.63 -6.09
CA GLN A 251 17.21 0.50 -6.61
C GLN A 251 18.71 0.25 -6.46
N THR A 252 19.15 -0.13 -5.26
CA THR A 252 20.57 -0.35 -4.97
C THR A 252 21.14 -1.47 -5.83
N VAL A 253 20.42 -2.60 -5.96
CA VAL A 253 20.84 -3.70 -6.84
C VAL A 253 20.84 -3.28 -8.31
N ALA A 254 19.82 -2.58 -8.78
CA ALA A 254 19.76 -2.07 -10.15
C ALA A 254 20.91 -1.11 -10.47
N PHE A 255 21.26 -0.21 -9.54
CA PHE A 255 22.39 0.71 -9.70
C PHE A 255 23.73 -0.03 -9.72
N ALA A 256 23.92 -1.02 -8.85
CA ALA A 256 25.13 -1.84 -8.84
C ALA A 256 25.27 -2.65 -10.14
N LEU A 257 24.19 -3.27 -10.62
CA LEU A 257 24.18 -4.00 -11.89
C LEU A 257 24.40 -3.09 -13.10
N ALA A 258 23.81 -1.89 -13.11
CA ALA A 258 24.06 -0.91 -14.17
C ALA A 258 25.53 -0.45 -14.18
N GLY A 259 26.13 -0.22 -13.02
CA GLY A 259 27.55 0.08 -12.88
C GLY A 259 28.42 -1.07 -13.38
N ALA A 260 28.14 -2.30 -12.95
CA ALA A 260 28.85 -3.49 -13.38
C ALA A 260 28.71 -3.76 -14.89
N PHE A 261 27.52 -3.50 -15.45
CA PHE A 261 27.25 -3.56 -16.88
C PHE A 261 28.17 -2.60 -17.65
N ILE A 262 28.20 -1.32 -17.28
CA ILE A 262 29.05 -0.30 -17.92
C ILE A 262 30.53 -0.67 -17.80
N LEU A 263 30.98 -1.10 -16.62
CA LEU A 263 32.37 -1.49 -16.36
C LEU A 263 32.77 -2.76 -17.11
N SER A 264 31.86 -3.71 -17.29
CA SER A 264 32.11 -4.95 -18.04
C SER A 264 32.37 -4.69 -19.53
N LEU A 265 31.77 -3.63 -20.08
CA LEU A 265 31.94 -3.23 -21.48
C LEU A 265 33.18 -2.35 -21.72
N THR A 266 33.56 -1.56 -20.71
CA THR A 266 34.61 -0.54 -20.85
C THR A 266 35.89 -0.94 -20.13
N TYR A 267 35.83 -1.03 -18.80
CA TYR A 267 36.98 -1.28 -17.92
C TYR A 267 37.55 -2.70 -18.10
N ILE A 268 36.71 -3.73 -18.19
CA ILE A 268 37.20 -5.13 -18.23
C ILE A 268 37.99 -5.47 -19.48
N PRO A 269 37.54 -5.17 -20.72
CA PRO A 269 38.33 -5.45 -21.91
C PRO A 269 39.66 -4.69 -21.92
N MET A 270 39.63 -3.40 -21.53
CA MET A 270 40.83 -2.55 -21.46
C MET A 270 41.86 -3.08 -20.45
N MET A 271 41.41 -3.39 -19.22
CA MET A 271 42.31 -3.89 -18.19
C MET A 271 42.75 -5.33 -18.43
N SER A 272 41.95 -6.14 -19.13
CA SER A 272 42.38 -7.48 -19.56
C SER A 272 43.58 -7.42 -20.49
N SER A 273 43.66 -6.43 -21.40
CA SER A 273 44.81 -6.31 -22.30
C SER A 273 46.07 -5.79 -21.60
N LEU A 274 45.93 -5.02 -20.52
CA LEU A 274 47.04 -4.47 -19.74
C LEU A 274 47.58 -5.43 -18.66
N VAL A 275 46.69 -6.08 -17.90
CA VAL A 275 47.04 -6.81 -16.65
C VAL A 275 47.32 -8.30 -16.89
N LEU A 276 46.65 -8.93 -17.87
CA LEU A 276 46.87 -10.35 -18.15
C LEU A 276 48.30 -10.60 -18.65
N SER A 277 48.82 -11.80 -18.35
CA SER A 277 50.20 -12.16 -18.70
C SER A 277 50.37 -12.30 -20.21
N LYS A 278 51.27 -11.48 -20.79
CA LYS A 278 51.73 -11.61 -22.18
C LYS A 278 52.59 -12.86 -22.44
N LYS A 279 53.02 -13.56 -21.38
CA LYS A 279 53.77 -14.82 -21.45
C LYS A 279 52.79 -16.00 -21.48
N LEU A 280 52.87 -16.83 -22.51
CA LEU A 280 52.01 -18.01 -22.70
C LEU A 280 52.61 -19.22 -21.94
N LYS A 281 52.23 -19.41 -20.67
CA LYS A 281 52.69 -20.57 -19.89
C LYS A 281 51.92 -21.83 -20.31
N HIS A 282 52.65 -22.86 -20.72
CA HIS A 282 52.11 -24.15 -21.19
C HIS A 282 51.87 -25.19 -20.08
N LYS A 283 52.08 -24.87 -18.79
CA LYS A 283 51.85 -25.81 -17.68
C LYS A 283 50.38 -25.77 -17.24
N ALA A 284 49.73 -26.95 -17.21
CA ALA A 284 48.37 -27.11 -16.71
C ALA A 284 48.28 -26.69 -15.24
N THR A 285 47.34 -25.78 -14.95
CA THR A 285 47.10 -25.22 -13.61
C THR A 285 46.35 -26.22 -12.74
N PHE A 286 46.35 -26.02 -11.41
CA PHE A 286 45.51 -26.80 -10.50
C PHE A 286 44.02 -26.80 -10.93
N SER A 287 43.49 -25.64 -11.33
CA SER A 287 42.14 -25.51 -11.89
C SER A 287 41.91 -26.40 -13.12
N ASP A 288 42.89 -26.50 -14.02
CA ASP A 288 42.78 -27.32 -15.23
C ASP A 288 42.69 -28.82 -14.90
N LYS A 289 43.44 -29.28 -13.89
CA LYS A 289 43.37 -30.66 -13.41
C LYS A 289 42.03 -30.98 -12.72
N MET A 290 41.55 -30.06 -11.87
CA MET A 290 40.26 -30.19 -11.20
C MET A 290 39.12 -30.24 -12.22
N MET A 291 39.13 -29.31 -13.18
CA MET A 291 38.09 -29.24 -14.18
C MET A 291 38.12 -30.41 -15.16
N TYR A 292 39.30 -30.91 -15.54
CA TYR A 292 39.39 -32.13 -16.36
C TYR A 292 38.73 -33.34 -15.68
N ARG A 293 38.88 -33.48 -14.35
CA ARG A 293 38.22 -34.54 -13.58
C ARG A 293 36.69 -34.34 -13.55
N LEU A 294 36.23 -33.13 -13.26
CA LEU A 294 34.80 -32.79 -13.23
C LEU A 294 34.15 -32.98 -14.61
N GLU A 295 34.83 -32.56 -15.67
CA GLU A 295 34.40 -32.72 -17.06
C GLU A 295 34.27 -34.20 -17.43
N LYS A 296 35.25 -35.05 -17.07
CA LYS A 296 35.18 -36.50 -17.34
C LYS A 296 33.99 -37.17 -16.65
N VAL A 297 33.72 -36.81 -15.40
CA VAL A 297 32.57 -37.32 -14.63
C VAL A 297 31.26 -36.84 -15.26
N TYR A 298 31.17 -35.54 -15.52
CA TYR A 298 30.00 -34.92 -16.14
C TYR A 298 29.68 -35.54 -17.50
N GLN A 299 30.68 -35.66 -18.39
CA GLN A 299 30.50 -36.23 -19.74
C GLN A 299 30.04 -37.69 -19.69
N ARG A 300 30.61 -38.50 -18.79
CA ARG A 300 30.18 -39.89 -18.60
C ARG A 300 28.72 -39.97 -18.18
N ASN A 301 28.29 -39.10 -17.28
CA ASN A 301 26.90 -39.06 -16.82
C ASN A 301 25.96 -38.48 -17.89
N LEU A 302 26.35 -37.42 -18.58
CA LEU A 302 25.58 -36.82 -19.66
C LEU A 302 25.27 -37.84 -20.76
N ILE A 303 26.26 -38.62 -21.19
CA ILE A 303 26.07 -39.67 -22.22
C ILE A 303 25.05 -40.72 -21.75
N LYS A 304 25.11 -41.16 -20.48
CA LYS A 304 24.12 -42.08 -19.89
C LYS A 304 22.71 -41.48 -19.87
N THR A 305 22.61 -40.21 -19.47
CA THR A 305 21.35 -39.45 -19.38
C THR A 305 20.72 -39.25 -20.76
N LEU A 306 21.52 -38.96 -21.78
CA LEU A 306 21.07 -38.81 -23.17
C LEU A 306 20.41 -40.08 -23.72
N ASN A 307 20.86 -41.27 -23.29
CA ASN A 307 20.25 -42.54 -23.69
C ASN A 307 18.91 -42.80 -22.96
N HIS A 308 18.66 -42.18 -21.81
CA HIS A 308 17.46 -42.37 -20.97
C HIS A 308 16.56 -41.13 -20.89
N LYS A 309 16.53 -40.30 -21.95
CA LYS A 309 15.86 -39.00 -22.00
C LYS A 309 14.41 -38.95 -21.46
N LYS A 310 13.57 -39.96 -21.74
CA LYS A 310 12.17 -40.00 -21.28
C LYS A 310 12.05 -40.14 -19.76
N LYS A 311 12.91 -40.95 -19.13
CA LYS A 311 12.91 -41.17 -17.67
C LYS A 311 13.33 -39.91 -16.92
N VAL A 312 14.33 -39.20 -17.45
CA VAL A 312 14.86 -37.96 -16.86
C VAL A 312 13.82 -36.85 -16.93
N LEU A 313 13.17 -36.67 -18.10
CA LEU A 313 12.11 -35.67 -18.24
C LEU A 313 10.90 -35.96 -17.34
N ALA A 314 10.48 -37.23 -17.25
CA ALA A 314 9.41 -37.65 -16.34
C ALA A 314 9.78 -37.37 -14.86
N SER A 315 11.02 -37.66 -14.45
CA SER A 315 11.50 -37.36 -13.09
C SER A 315 11.45 -35.88 -12.77
N VAL A 316 11.79 -35.02 -13.72
CA VAL A 316 11.75 -33.55 -13.54
C VAL A 316 10.32 -33.06 -13.40
N VAL A 317 9.38 -33.57 -14.20
CA VAL A 317 7.95 -33.23 -14.08
C VAL A 317 7.39 -33.68 -12.73
N VAL A 318 7.77 -34.86 -12.25
CA VAL A 318 7.39 -35.35 -10.91
C VAL A 318 7.98 -34.47 -9.81
N LEU A 319 9.26 -34.10 -9.89
CA LEU A 319 9.89 -33.18 -8.94
C LEU A 319 9.23 -31.81 -8.95
N PHE A 320 8.83 -31.32 -10.12
CA PHE A 320 8.12 -30.05 -10.25
C PHE A 320 6.72 -30.10 -9.62
N ALA A 321 5.95 -31.16 -9.89
CA ALA A 321 4.66 -31.36 -9.25
C ALA A 321 4.79 -31.51 -7.73
N PHE A 322 5.81 -32.21 -7.26
CA PHE A 322 6.13 -32.33 -5.83
C PHE A 322 6.53 -30.99 -5.20
N ALA A 323 7.33 -30.17 -5.90
CA ALA A 323 7.66 -28.82 -5.44
C ALA A 323 6.41 -27.92 -5.35
N ILE A 324 5.50 -27.98 -6.33
CA ILE A 324 4.21 -27.26 -6.24
C ILE A 324 3.40 -27.74 -5.03
N PHE A 325 3.36 -29.04 -4.79
CA PHE A 325 2.69 -29.60 -3.61
C PHE A 325 3.32 -29.16 -2.28
N LEU A 326 4.64 -29.02 -2.22
CA LEU A 326 5.32 -28.44 -1.05
C LEU A 326 4.97 -26.96 -0.90
N LEU A 327 4.94 -26.21 -2.00
CA LEU A 327 4.61 -24.77 -1.98
C LEU A 327 3.21 -24.51 -1.43
N THR A 328 2.21 -25.35 -1.74
CA THR A 328 0.85 -25.20 -1.20
C THR A 328 0.75 -25.52 0.29
N ARG A 329 1.76 -26.18 0.88
CA ARG A 329 1.85 -26.46 2.31
C ARG A 329 2.74 -25.50 3.10
N LEU A 330 3.54 -24.67 2.42
CA LEU A 330 4.35 -23.67 3.09
C LEU A 330 3.45 -22.58 3.69
N GLY A 331 3.76 -22.22 4.93
CA GLY A 331 3.14 -21.09 5.61
C GLY A 331 3.46 -19.75 4.95
N GLY A 332 2.74 -18.70 5.34
CA GLY A 332 2.89 -17.35 4.80
C GLY A 332 3.07 -16.29 5.89
N GLU A 333 4.04 -15.41 5.70
CA GLU A 333 4.24 -14.24 6.55
C GLU A 333 4.65 -13.01 5.73
N PHE A 334 4.34 -11.80 6.21
CA PHE A 334 4.69 -10.59 5.46
C PHE A 334 6.22 -10.39 5.42
N ILE A 335 6.83 -10.27 6.60
CA ILE A 335 8.27 -10.17 6.84
C ILE A 335 8.55 -10.94 8.14
N PRO A 336 9.65 -11.70 8.22
CA PRO A 336 10.06 -12.34 9.47
C PRO A 336 10.23 -11.32 10.60
N SER A 337 10.03 -11.73 11.86
CA SER A 337 10.30 -10.85 13.00
C SER A 337 11.77 -10.41 13.01
N LEU A 338 12.02 -9.11 13.21
CA LEU A 338 13.37 -8.54 13.28
C LEU A 338 13.75 -8.26 14.73
N PRO A 339 14.73 -8.97 15.30
CA PRO A 339 15.25 -8.64 16.61
C PRO A 339 15.97 -7.29 16.59
N GLU A 340 15.64 -6.42 17.56
CA GLU A 340 16.15 -5.04 17.63
C GLU A 340 17.19 -4.82 18.73
N GLY A 341 17.57 -5.88 19.44
CA GLY A 341 18.54 -5.83 20.54
C GLY A 341 17.94 -5.66 21.92
N ASP A 342 16.74 -5.07 22.02
CA ASP A 342 16.02 -4.80 23.26
C ASP A 342 14.54 -5.22 23.12
N PHE A 343 13.85 -5.53 24.23
CA PHE A 343 12.42 -5.85 24.20
C PHE A 343 11.56 -4.66 24.62
N ALA A 344 10.37 -4.58 24.04
CA ALA A 344 9.27 -3.75 24.50
C ALA A 344 8.11 -4.67 24.91
N VAL A 345 7.60 -4.48 26.13
CA VAL A 345 6.53 -5.31 26.69
C VAL A 345 5.31 -4.44 26.94
N ASP A 346 4.22 -4.71 26.22
CA ASP A 346 2.90 -4.15 26.50
C ASP A 346 2.38 -4.80 27.78
N THR A 347 2.38 -4.05 28.87
CA THR A 347 1.97 -4.50 30.21
C THR A 347 0.63 -3.85 30.54
N ARG A 348 -0.40 -4.66 30.80
CA ARG A 348 -1.74 -4.14 31.11
C ARG A 348 -2.29 -4.77 32.37
N VAL A 349 -2.85 -3.95 33.25
CA VAL A 349 -3.68 -4.38 34.38
C VAL A 349 -5.15 -4.39 33.99
N LEU A 350 -6.02 -4.90 34.87
CA LEU A 350 -7.47 -4.87 34.65
C LEU A 350 -7.98 -3.43 34.43
N SER A 351 -8.86 -3.23 33.44
CA SER A 351 -9.48 -1.94 33.16
C SER A 351 -10.22 -1.40 34.40
N GLY A 352 -10.17 -0.08 34.59
CA GLY A 352 -10.68 0.58 35.80
C GLY A 352 -9.67 0.65 36.96
N SER A 353 -8.50 0.01 36.84
CA SER A 353 -7.42 0.16 37.82
C SER A 353 -6.86 1.58 37.83
N ASN A 354 -6.43 2.05 39.01
CA ASN A 354 -5.81 3.36 39.14
C ASN A 354 -4.32 3.33 38.73
N LEU A 355 -3.75 4.53 38.53
CA LEU A 355 -2.35 4.71 38.11
C LEU A 355 -1.33 4.03 39.04
N ASN A 356 -1.58 4.04 40.36
CA ASN A 356 -0.66 3.45 41.33
C ASN A 356 -0.63 1.92 41.21
N THR A 357 -1.78 1.28 40.97
CA THR A 357 -1.87 -0.16 40.72
C THR A 357 -1.03 -0.56 39.49
N SER A 358 -1.14 0.20 38.40
CA SER A 358 -0.34 -0.02 37.18
C SER A 358 1.17 0.15 37.45
N ILE A 359 1.54 1.19 38.21
CA ILE A 359 2.94 1.43 38.61
C ILE A 359 3.48 0.29 39.46
N GLU A 360 2.71 -0.21 40.43
CA GLU A 360 3.12 -1.31 41.30
C GLU A 360 3.29 -2.61 40.52
N ALA A 361 2.35 -2.93 39.63
CA ALA A 361 2.43 -4.10 38.74
C ALA A 361 3.68 -4.04 37.86
N ALA A 362 3.88 -2.91 37.17
CA ALA A 362 5.07 -2.66 36.35
C ALA A 362 6.37 -2.74 37.15
N SER A 363 6.38 -2.22 38.38
CA SER A 363 7.55 -2.23 39.26
C SER A 363 7.90 -3.63 39.75
N LYS A 364 6.90 -4.45 40.11
CA LYS A 364 7.09 -5.86 40.48
C LYS A 364 7.65 -6.65 39.30
N ALA A 365 7.07 -6.50 38.12
CA ALA A 365 7.56 -7.14 36.89
C ALA A 365 9.01 -6.74 36.57
N SER A 366 9.34 -5.45 36.68
CA SER A 366 10.71 -4.95 36.47
C SER A 366 11.71 -5.58 37.44
N LYS A 367 11.36 -5.73 38.73
CA LYS A 367 12.22 -6.37 39.73
C LYS A 367 12.45 -7.85 39.43
N ILE A 368 11.38 -8.60 39.14
CA ILE A 368 11.48 -10.03 38.78
C ILE A 368 12.43 -10.22 37.60
N LEU A 369 12.31 -9.37 36.57
CA LEU A 369 13.17 -9.45 35.39
C LEU A 369 14.64 -9.16 35.72
N LEU A 370 14.91 -8.13 36.54
CA LEU A 370 16.28 -7.77 36.94
C LEU A 370 16.91 -8.82 37.87
N GLU A 371 16.13 -9.48 38.72
CA GLU A 371 16.61 -10.48 39.67
C GLU A 371 16.85 -11.84 39.01
N LYS A 372 15.90 -12.31 38.17
CA LYS A 372 15.98 -13.65 37.55
C LYS A 372 16.84 -13.68 36.28
N PHE A 373 17.01 -12.56 35.57
CA PHE A 373 17.70 -12.52 34.27
C PHE A 373 18.91 -11.58 34.28
N PRO A 374 20.14 -12.14 34.39
CA PRO A 374 21.36 -11.32 34.34
C PRO A 374 21.60 -10.66 32.98
N GLU A 375 20.85 -11.03 31.93
CA GLU A 375 20.87 -10.41 30.60
C GLU A 375 20.32 -8.98 30.60
N VAL A 376 19.42 -8.66 31.54
CA VAL A 376 18.76 -7.36 31.60
C VAL A 376 19.70 -6.32 32.21
N LYS A 377 19.94 -5.22 31.49
CA LYS A 377 20.78 -4.10 31.95
C LYS A 377 19.98 -3.11 32.78
N LYS A 378 18.80 -2.73 32.29
CA LYS A 378 17.87 -1.81 32.94
C LYS A 378 16.47 -1.98 32.37
N VAL A 379 15.47 -1.69 33.18
CA VAL A 379 14.06 -1.72 32.80
C VAL A 379 13.47 -0.34 33.02
N VAL A 380 12.85 0.20 31.98
CA VAL A 380 12.20 1.51 32.04
C VAL A 380 10.77 1.35 31.62
N THR A 381 9.84 1.66 32.52
CA THR A 381 8.42 1.50 32.26
C THR A 381 7.73 2.84 32.22
N ARG A 382 6.94 3.07 31.19
CA ARG A 382 6.09 4.24 31.02
C ARG A 382 4.64 3.81 31.14
N THR A 383 3.92 4.36 32.10
CA THR A 383 2.52 4.06 32.38
C THR A 383 1.65 5.27 32.05
N GLY A 384 0.49 5.05 31.42
CA GLY A 384 -0.44 6.12 31.04
C GLY A 384 0.08 7.10 29.97
N ILE A 385 -0.54 8.28 29.91
CA ILE A 385 -0.34 9.27 28.84
C ILE A 385 0.88 10.16 29.13
N SER A 386 1.63 10.51 28.09
CA SER A 386 2.70 11.53 28.14
C SER A 386 2.15 12.94 27.94
N GLU A 387 2.83 13.96 28.46
CA GLU A 387 2.36 15.37 28.39
C GLU A 387 2.11 15.86 26.95
N VAL A 388 2.88 15.35 25.97
CA VAL A 388 2.57 15.50 24.55
C VAL A 388 1.69 14.33 24.12
N PRO A 389 0.41 14.54 23.77
CA PRO A 389 -0.55 13.47 23.50
C PRO A 389 -0.40 12.93 22.07
N THR A 390 0.82 12.54 21.66
CA THR A 390 1.05 11.79 20.41
C THR A 390 0.69 10.31 20.54
N ASP A 391 0.53 9.82 21.77
CA ASP A 391 0.19 8.45 22.12
C ASP A 391 -0.85 8.43 23.26
N PRO A 392 -2.15 8.26 22.95
CA PRO A 392 -3.22 8.24 23.94
C PRO A 392 -3.31 6.88 24.63
N MET A 393 -2.33 6.58 25.49
CA MET A 393 -2.26 5.32 26.24
C MET A 393 -3.08 5.38 27.54
N PRO A 394 -4.00 4.44 27.80
CA PRO A 394 -4.82 4.47 29.01
C PRO A 394 -4.00 4.20 30.28
N VAL A 395 -4.55 4.53 31.45
CA VAL A 395 -3.85 4.49 32.75
C VAL A 395 -3.52 3.05 33.19
N GLU A 396 -4.33 2.09 32.76
CA GLU A 396 -4.12 0.66 32.96
C GLU A 396 -3.02 0.06 32.07
N ALA A 397 -2.54 0.79 31.05
CA ALA A 397 -1.53 0.32 30.13
C ALA A 397 -0.15 0.91 30.43
N SER A 398 0.88 0.09 30.24
CA SER A 398 2.27 0.39 30.52
C SER A 398 3.19 -0.18 29.45
N ASP A 399 4.07 0.66 28.91
CA ASP A 399 5.12 0.27 27.99
C ASP A 399 6.40 0.01 28.79
N MET A 400 6.75 -1.26 28.95
CA MET A 400 7.97 -1.66 29.64
C MET A 400 9.09 -1.91 28.63
N MET A 401 10.14 -1.10 28.69
CA MET A 401 11.31 -1.19 27.83
C MET A 401 12.41 -1.94 28.58
N ILE A 402 12.75 -3.13 28.11
CA ILE A 402 13.75 -4.01 28.70
C ILE A 402 15.02 -3.89 27.87
N ILE A 403 16.02 -3.19 28.41
CA ILE A 403 17.30 -2.98 27.74
C ILE A 403 18.22 -4.15 28.06
N LEU A 404 18.70 -4.84 27.03
CA LEU A 404 19.50 -6.04 27.18
C LEU A 404 21.00 -5.74 27.00
N LYS A 405 21.81 -6.58 27.66
CA LYS A 405 23.24 -6.70 27.36
C LYS A 405 23.41 -7.25 25.94
N ASP A 406 24.57 -7.01 25.35
CA ASP A 406 24.91 -7.61 24.05
C ASP A 406 24.82 -9.14 24.12
N ARG A 407 24.31 -9.76 23.06
CA ARG A 407 24.04 -11.21 22.98
C ARG A 407 25.22 -12.10 23.36
N LYS A 408 26.46 -11.63 23.16
CA LYS A 408 27.68 -12.36 23.53
C LYS A 408 27.82 -12.59 25.05
N ASN A 409 27.15 -11.77 25.86
CA ASN A 409 27.21 -11.79 27.31
C ASN A 409 25.99 -12.48 27.95
N TRP A 410 25.17 -13.20 27.15
CA TRP A 410 24.00 -13.91 27.65
C TRP A 410 24.37 -15.26 28.25
N THR A 411 23.68 -15.63 29.33
CA THR A 411 23.94 -16.85 30.11
C THR A 411 22.72 -17.77 30.22
N SER A 412 21.51 -17.19 30.29
CA SER A 412 20.27 -17.91 30.53
C SER A 412 19.58 -18.42 29.27
N ALA A 413 19.86 -17.83 28.09
CA ALA A 413 19.26 -18.19 26.81
C ALA A 413 20.22 -17.94 25.63
N LYS A 414 20.03 -18.64 24.51
CA LYS A 414 20.84 -18.46 23.29
C LYS A 414 20.15 -17.63 22.20
N THR A 415 18.82 -17.57 22.21
CA THR A 415 18.00 -16.86 21.22
C THR A 415 17.04 -15.89 21.90
N TYR A 416 16.58 -14.88 21.15
CA TYR A 416 15.58 -13.92 21.63
C TYR A 416 14.27 -14.62 22.02
N GLU A 417 13.80 -15.56 21.20
CA GLU A 417 12.58 -16.34 21.47
C GLU A 417 12.67 -17.18 22.75
N GLU A 418 13.83 -17.80 23.00
CA GLU A 418 14.04 -18.59 24.22
C GLU A 418 14.06 -17.70 25.46
N LEU A 419 14.68 -16.52 25.36
CA LEU A 419 14.73 -15.54 26.44
C LEU A 419 13.33 -14.96 26.72
N GLU A 420 12.59 -14.59 25.67
CA GLU A 420 11.20 -14.12 25.72
C GLU A 420 10.31 -15.17 26.41
N SER A 421 10.41 -16.45 26.03
CA SER A 421 9.61 -17.52 26.63
C SER A 421 9.89 -17.67 28.13
N LYS A 422 11.17 -17.65 28.53
CA LYS A 422 11.57 -17.72 29.95
C LYS A 422 11.12 -16.50 30.76
N MET A 423 11.24 -15.31 30.18
CA MET A 423 10.78 -14.06 30.80
C MET A 423 9.26 -14.02 30.95
N SER A 424 8.54 -14.35 29.88
CA SER A 424 7.08 -14.46 29.88
C SER A 424 6.60 -15.42 30.96
N LYS A 425 7.20 -16.62 31.04
CA LYS A 425 6.86 -17.60 32.08
C LYS A 425 7.13 -17.10 33.50
N SER A 426 8.17 -16.29 33.69
CA SER A 426 8.49 -15.70 34.99
C SER A 426 7.54 -14.56 35.39
N LEU A 427 6.90 -13.91 34.40
CA LEU A 427 5.96 -12.81 34.63
C LEU A 427 4.52 -13.30 34.86
N GLU A 428 4.20 -14.54 34.46
CA GLU A 428 2.92 -15.21 34.81
C GLU A 428 2.70 -15.32 36.34
N ASP A 429 3.77 -15.22 37.14
CA ASP A 429 3.70 -15.19 38.61
C ASP A 429 2.91 -13.97 39.15
N ILE A 430 2.68 -12.93 38.34
CA ILE A 430 1.95 -11.71 38.72
C ILE A 430 0.47 -11.85 38.33
N PRO A 431 -0.45 -12.03 39.30
CA PRO A 431 -1.86 -12.23 39.00
C PRO A 431 -2.51 -10.95 38.48
N GLY A 432 -3.42 -11.09 37.50
CA GLY A 432 -4.25 -9.98 36.99
C GLY A 432 -3.51 -9.01 36.06
N VAL A 433 -2.35 -9.41 35.52
CA VAL A 433 -1.55 -8.60 34.59
C VAL A 433 -1.25 -9.40 33.33
N SER A 434 -1.46 -8.78 32.16
CA SER A 434 -1.08 -9.36 30.87
C SER A 434 0.20 -8.73 30.35
N PHE A 435 1.11 -9.55 29.83
CA PHE A 435 2.39 -9.13 29.26
C PHE A 435 2.49 -9.56 27.79
N GLY A 436 2.64 -8.61 26.88
CA GLY A 436 2.84 -8.85 25.45
C GLY A 436 4.24 -8.44 25.00
N PHE A 437 5.12 -9.42 24.76
CA PHE A 437 6.49 -9.19 24.32
C PHE A 437 6.59 -8.86 22.83
N GLN A 438 7.33 -7.80 22.52
CA GLN A 438 7.62 -7.30 21.18
C GLN A 438 8.99 -6.61 21.14
N TYR A 439 9.34 -6.04 19.99
CA TYR A 439 10.49 -5.17 19.83
C TYR A 439 10.05 -3.69 19.76
N PRO A 440 10.85 -2.72 20.22
CA PRO A 440 10.44 -1.32 20.31
C PRO A 440 9.95 -0.69 19.00
N VAL A 441 10.63 -0.90 17.86
CA VAL A 441 10.23 -0.37 16.55
C VAL A 441 9.08 -1.20 15.99
N ALA A 442 9.09 -2.52 16.12
CA ALA A 442 7.98 -3.40 15.72
C ALA A 442 6.65 -3.02 16.41
N MET A 443 6.68 -2.80 17.72
CA MET A 443 5.52 -2.37 18.52
C MET A 443 4.93 -1.06 17.98
N ARG A 444 5.77 -0.05 17.72
CA ARG A 444 5.33 1.23 17.18
C ARG A 444 4.87 1.14 15.73
N PHE A 445 5.51 0.28 14.95
CA PHE A 445 5.13 0.03 13.57
C PHE A 445 3.74 -0.58 13.48
N ASN A 446 3.46 -1.62 14.28
CA ASN A 446 2.15 -2.26 14.34
C ASN A 446 1.06 -1.28 14.80
N GLU A 447 1.35 -0.48 15.85
CA GLU A 447 0.42 0.51 16.40
C GLU A 447 0.03 1.57 15.37
N LEU A 448 1.01 2.08 14.61
CA LEU A 448 0.76 3.07 13.55
C LEU A 448 0.02 2.51 12.33
N ILE A 449 0.13 1.21 12.06
CA ILE A 449 -0.47 0.58 10.87
C ILE A 449 -1.87 0.06 11.16
N SER A 450 -2.01 -0.75 12.20
CA SER A 450 -3.23 -1.50 12.48
C SER A 450 -4.09 -0.84 13.58
N GLY A 451 -3.57 0.18 14.26
CA GLY A 451 -4.17 0.75 15.46
C GLY A 451 -4.06 -0.17 16.67
N SER A 452 -3.13 -1.12 16.64
CA SER A 452 -2.93 -2.18 17.62
C SER A 452 -1.46 -2.57 17.69
N ARG A 453 -1.01 -2.98 18.87
CA ARG A 453 0.40 -3.37 19.08
C ARG A 453 0.66 -4.78 18.58
N GLN A 454 -0.33 -5.68 18.68
CA GLN A 454 -0.21 -7.11 18.36
C GLN A 454 0.02 -7.41 16.86
N ASP A 455 0.65 -8.55 16.58
CA ASP A 455 0.98 -8.98 15.20
C ASP A 455 -0.28 -9.26 14.35
N VAL A 456 -1.29 -9.89 14.95
CA VAL A 456 -2.58 -10.19 14.32
C VAL A 456 -3.71 -9.57 15.14
N VAL A 457 -4.68 -8.96 14.46
CA VAL A 457 -5.76 -8.22 15.10
C VAL A 457 -7.08 -8.57 14.44
N CYS A 458 -7.99 -9.14 15.20
CA CYS A 458 -9.35 -9.42 14.76
C CYS A 458 -10.25 -8.26 15.22
N LYS A 459 -10.77 -7.49 14.27
CA LYS A 459 -11.62 -6.32 14.52
C LYS A 459 -13.08 -6.72 14.32
N ILE A 460 -13.89 -6.59 15.36
CA ILE A 460 -15.34 -6.84 15.31
C ILE A 460 -16.04 -5.50 15.19
N TYR A 461 -16.84 -5.31 14.14
CA TYR A 461 -17.62 -4.09 13.90
C TYR A 461 -19.09 -4.32 14.24
N GLY A 462 -19.76 -3.27 14.74
CA GLY A 462 -21.18 -3.32 15.10
C GLY A 462 -21.64 -2.06 15.83
N GLU A 463 -22.93 -1.95 16.14
CA GLU A 463 -23.49 -0.74 16.74
C GLU A 463 -23.51 -0.75 18.28
N ASN A 464 -23.85 -1.88 18.90
CA ASN A 464 -24.00 -2.00 20.35
C ASN A 464 -22.72 -2.58 20.98
N LEU A 465 -22.12 -1.80 21.90
CA LEU A 465 -20.84 -2.10 22.55
C LEU A 465 -20.90 -3.33 23.47
N ASP A 466 -22.05 -3.62 24.09
CA ASP A 466 -22.20 -4.77 24.99
C ASP A 466 -22.19 -6.07 24.19
N THR A 467 -22.91 -6.11 23.05
CA THR A 467 -22.84 -7.22 22.08
C THR A 467 -21.44 -7.37 21.50
N LEU A 468 -20.76 -6.26 21.16
CA LEU A 468 -19.38 -6.32 20.70
C LEU A 468 -18.45 -6.91 21.76
N ALA A 469 -18.63 -6.54 23.04
CA ALA A 469 -17.81 -7.03 24.15
C ALA A 469 -18.02 -8.55 24.33
N ALA A 470 -19.27 -9.02 24.27
CA ALA A 470 -19.58 -10.44 24.34
C ALA A 470 -18.94 -11.23 23.16
N TYR A 471 -19.03 -10.72 21.93
CA TYR A 471 -18.37 -11.35 20.78
C TYR A 471 -16.85 -11.33 20.89
N ALA A 472 -16.26 -10.25 21.41
CA ALA A 472 -14.82 -10.13 21.60
C ALA A 472 -14.29 -11.10 22.66
N GLU A 473 -15.02 -11.30 23.75
CA GLU A 473 -14.67 -12.31 24.77
C GLU A 473 -14.76 -13.73 24.20
N HIS A 474 -15.84 -14.04 23.47
CA HIS A 474 -16.00 -15.34 22.82
C HIS A 474 -14.88 -15.61 21.81
N LEU A 475 -14.57 -14.62 20.96
CA LEU A 475 -13.47 -14.68 20.00
C LEU A 475 -12.11 -14.84 20.72
N GLY A 476 -11.89 -14.13 21.82
CA GLY A 476 -10.70 -14.28 22.64
C GLY A 476 -10.51 -15.70 23.16
N ASN A 477 -11.58 -16.34 23.66
CA ASN A 477 -11.53 -17.73 24.10
C ASN A 477 -11.19 -18.70 22.95
N ILE A 478 -11.69 -18.46 21.74
CA ILE A 478 -11.31 -19.22 20.54
C ILE A 478 -9.83 -19.01 20.23
N CYS A 479 -9.35 -17.77 20.24
CA CYS A 479 -7.95 -17.43 19.98
C CYS A 479 -6.97 -18.14 20.95
N LYS A 480 -7.38 -18.44 22.20
CA LYS A 480 -6.56 -19.23 23.14
C LYS A 480 -6.40 -20.70 22.72
N THR A 481 -7.35 -21.24 21.96
CA THR A 481 -7.29 -22.64 21.49
C THR A 481 -6.45 -22.84 20.23
N VAL A 482 -6.02 -21.74 19.59
CA VAL A 482 -5.24 -21.79 18.35
C VAL A 482 -3.76 -21.89 18.70
N GLU A 483 -3.10 -22.93 18.19
CA GLU A 483 -1.68 -23.16 18.43
C GLU A 483 -0.83 -22.05 17.78
N GLY A 484 0.08 -21.46 18.57
CA GLY A 484 0.95 -20.36 18.15
C GLY A 484 0.41 -18.95 18.46
N SER A 485 -0.81 -18.85 19.01
CA SER A 485 -1.37 -17.61 19.55
C SER A 485 -0.83 -17.35 20.97
N THR A 486 -0.09 -16.25 21.14
CA THR A 486 0.51 -15.86 22.43
C THR A 486 0.19 -14.40 22.75
N GLY A 487 0.23 -14.02 24.02
CA GLY A 487 -0.02 -12.62 24.42
C GLY A 487 -1.39 -12.10 23.96
N LEU A 488 -2.44 -12.92 24.12
CA LEU A 488 -3.80 -12.56 23.76
C LEU A 488 -4.26 -11.31 24.54
N TYR A 489 -4.77 -10.34 23.81
CA TYR A 489 -5.36 -9.13 24.32
C TYR A 489 -6.78 -8.97 23.74
N VAL A 490 -7.77 -8.97 24.63
CA VAL A 490 -9.15 -8.62 24.31
C VAL A 490 -9.36 -7.19 24.79
N GLU A 491 -9.76 -6.30 23.89
CA GLU A 491 -10.02 -4.91 24.24
C GLU A 491 -11.26 -4.82 25.15
N ALA A 492 -11.03 -4.44 26.41
CA ALA A 492 -12.10 -4.21 27.39
C ALA A 492 -12.69 -2.81 27.23
N VAL A 493 -13.99 -2.75 26.90
CA VAL A 493 -14.72 -1.50 26.68
C VAL A 493 -15.66 -1.18 27.84
N THR A 494 -16.04 -2.17 28.64
CA THR A 494 -16.92 -2.06 29.82
C THR A 494 -16.14 -2.29 31.12
N GLY A 495 -16.77 -1.98 32.27
CA GLY A 495 -16.20 -2.28 33.59
C GLY A 495 -15.36 -1.16 34.20
N MET A 496 -15.48 0.08 33.70
CA MET A 496 -14.90 1.24 34.37
C MET A 496 -15.94 1.85 35.33
N PRO A 497 -15.73 1.78 36.66
CA PRO A 497 -16.68 2.37 37.60
C PRO A 497 -16.67 3.90 37.47
N GLN A 498 -17.82 4.50 37.19
CA GLN A 498 -17.99 5.94 37.05
C GLN A 498 -19.01 6.45 38.08
N ILE A 499 -18.71 7.59 38.70
CA ILE A 499 -19.69 8.32 39.52
C ILE A 499 -20.55 9.14 38.56
N ILE A 500 -21.78 8.68 38.32
CA ILE A 500 -22.74 9.36 37.46
C ILE A 500 -23.66 10.22 38.31
N ILE A 501 -23.64 11.52 38.05
CA ILE A 501 -24.50 12.52 38.70
C ILE A 501 -25.69 12.81 37.77
N LYS A 502 -26.83 12.16 38.03
CA LYS A 502 -28.08 12.32 37.27
C LYS A 502 -28.88 13.49 37.86
N TYR A 503 -28.78 14.65 37.22
CA TYR A 503 -29.47 15.87 37.68
C TYR A 503 -30.99 15.74 37.69
N ASN A 504 -31.60 16.07 38.82
CA ASN A 504 -33.04 16.27 38.93
C ASN A 504 -33.37 17.70 38.50
N ARG A 505 -33.75 17.87 37.23
CA ARG A 505 -34.09 19.17 36.66
C ARG A 505 -35.22 19.88 37.39
N THR A 506 -36.18 19.13 37.95
CA THR A 506 -37.32 19.68 38.69
C THR A 506 -36.86 20.31 40.01
N ALA A 507 -36.01 19.61 40.77
CA ALA A 507 -35.46 20.13 42.01
C ALA A 507 -34.54 21.34 41.76
N ILE A 508 -33.67 21.26 40.75
CA ILE A 508 -32.78 22.38 40.36
C ILE A 508 -33.59 23.63 39.98
N ALA A 509 -34.70 23.47 39.25
CA ALA A 509 -35.59 24.57 38.88
C ALA A 509 -36.29 25.19 40.09
N GLN A 510 -36.73 24.39 41.07
CA GLN A 510 -37.36 24.88 42.31
C GLN A 510 -36.45 25.83 43.11
N TYR A 511 -35.14 25.57 43.09
CA TYR A 511 -34.14 26.40 43.78
C TYR A 511 -33.54 27.51 42.90
N GLY A 512 -34.00 27.65 41.65
CA GLY A 512 -33.55 28.69 40.72
C GLY A 512 -32.08 28.56 40.31
N LEU A 513 -31.55 27.33 40.29
CA LEU A 513 -30.17 27.02 39.93
C LEU A 513 -30.06 26.64 38.46
N ASN A 514 -28.91 26.92 37.84
CA ASN A 514 -28.55 26.34 36.54
C ASN A 514 -27.64 25.14 36.72
N ILE A 515 -27.76 24.14 35.82
CA ILE A 515 -26.88 22.97 35.81
C ILE A 515 -25.41 23.39 35.64
N SER A 516 -25.13 24.48 34.91
CA SER A 516 -23.77 25.03 34.77
C SER A 516 -23.17 25.45 36.11
N ASP A 517 -23.97 26.02 36.99
CA ASP A 517 -23.51 26.54 38.28
C ASP A 517 -23.22 25.39 39.24
N VAL A 518 -24.09 24.38 39.25
CA VAL A 518 -23.87 23.11 39.97
C VAL A 518 -22.61 22.41 39.46
N ASN A 519 -22.44 22.31 38.13
CA ASN A 519 -21.24 21.74 37.51
C ASN A 519 -19.96 22.52 37.85
N ASN A 520 -20.03 23.86 37.89
CA ASN A 520 -18.90 24.69 38.26
C ASN A 520 -18.45 24.41 39.70
N VAL A 521 -19.39 24.23 40.62
CA VAL A 521 -19.09 23.86 42.02
C VAL A 521 -18.51 22.44 42.09
N ILE A 522 -19.09 21.46 41.38
CA ILE A 522 -18.55 20.09 41.32
C ILE A 522 -17.13 20.07 40.75
N ASN A 523 -16.88 20.80 39.66
CA ASN A 523 -15.57 20.88 39.02
C ASN A 523 -14.55 21.56 39.95
N ALA A 524 -14.90 22.71 40.55
CA ALA A 524 -14.06 23.37 41.54
C ALA A 524 -13.82 22.49 42.77
N ALA A 525 -14.81 21.71 43.22
CA ALA A 525 -14.69 20.82 44.37
C ALA A 525 -13.71 19.67 44.11
N PHE A 526 -13.95 18.86 43.07
CA PHE A 526 -13.28 17.57 42.88
C PHE A 526 -12.10 17.64 41.90
N ALA A 527 -12.35 18.05 40.66
CA ALA A 527 -11.34 18.10 39.60
C ALA A 527 -10.34 19.24 39.78
N GLY A 528 -10.77 20.33 40.44
CA GLY A 528 -10.03 21.57 40.60
C GLY A 528 -10.24 22.49 39.40
N LYS A 529 -10.70 23.72 39.65
CA LYS A 529 -10.94 24.71 38.60
C LYS A 529 -9.74 25.63 38.48
N SER A 530 -9.12 25.70 37.30
CA SER A 530 -8.09 26.68 37.00
C SER A 530 -8.69 28.10 37.02
N SER A 531 -8.12 28.96 37.85
CA SER A 531 -8.52 30.35 38.08
C SER A 531 -7.55 31.36 37.48
N GLY A 532 -6.43 30.91 36.91
CA GLY A 532 -5.41 31.76 36.28
C GLY A 532 -4.06 31.05 36.15
N LEU A 533 -3.07 31.78 35.64
CA LEU A 533 -1.67 31.34 35.54
C LEU A 533 -0.79 32.22 36.42
N VAL A 534 0.12 31.59 37.17
CA VAL A 534 1.20 32.25 37.89
C VAL A 534 2.47 32.12 37.06
N TYR A 535 3.17 33.23 36.85
CA TYR A 535 4.40 33.27 36.04
C TYR A 535 5.61 33.43 36.96
N GLU A 536 6.60 32.56 36.78
CA GLU A 536 7.90 32.63 37.48
C GLU A 536 9.00 32.71 36.43
N GLY A 537 9.36 33.95 36.04
CA GLY A 537 10.20 34.20 34.88
C GLY A 537 9.55 33.68 33.60
N GLU A 538 10.17 32.67 32.97
CA GLU A 538 9.64 32.00 31.76
C GLU A 538 8.73 30.81 32.07
N LYS A 539 8.66 30.36 33.34
CA LYS A 539 7.83 29.23 33.77
C LYS A 539 6.40 29.71 34.02
N ARG A 540 5.45 28.80 33.82
CA ARG A 540 4.03 29.03 34.11
C ARG A 540 3.45 27.89 34.92
N PHE A 541 2.60 28.23 35.89
CA PHE A 541 1.91 27.28 36.75
C PHE A 541 0.42 27.61 36.82
N ASP A 542 -0.44 26.59 36.84
CA ASP A 542 -1.87 26.79 37.01
C ASP A 542 -2.20 27.15 38.47
N LEU A 543 -2.94 28.25 38.66
CA LEU A 543 -3.58 28.57 39.94
C LEU A 543 -4.93 27.86 40.00
N VAL A 544 -5.06 26.86 40.87
CA VAL A 544 -6.26 26.00 40.92
C VAL A 544 -6.97 26.15 42.26
N VAL A 545 -8.28 26.38 42.21
CA VAL A 545 -9.16 26.33 43.39
C VAL A 545 -9.73 24.93 43.54
N ARG A 546 -9.58 24.34 44.74
CA ARG A 546 -10.01 22.98 45.03
C ARG A 546 -10.42 22.79 46.50
N LEU A 547 -11.41 21.93 46.77
CA LEU A 547 -11.77 21.58 48.15
C LEU A 547 -10.64 20.79 48.85
N SER A 548 -10.67 20.80 50.18
CA SER A 548 -9.69 20.08 51.00
C SER A 548 -9.72 18.57 50.74
N GLY A 549 -8.59 17.87 50.92
CA GLY A 549 -8.46 16.44 50.58
C GLY A 549 -9.25 15.45 51.45
N LYS A 550 -9.86 15.90 52.55
CA LYS A 550 -10.68 15.05 53.44
C LYS A 550 -12.14 14.93 52.99
N GLN A 551 -12.65 15.91 52.24
CA GLN A 551 -14.05 15.99 51.80
C GLN A 551 -14.22 15.55 50.33
N ARG A 552 -13.39 14.60 49.87
CA ARG A 552 -13.29 14.21 48.45
C ARG A 552 -12.96 12.73 48.20
N LYS A 553 -12.97 11.90 49.25
CA LYS A 553 -12.50 10.52 49.15
C LYS A 553 -13.65 9.55 48.89
N GLU A 554 -14.81 9.86 49.45
CA GLU A 554 -15.95 8.96 49.43
C GLU A 554 -17.05 9.50 48.53
N VAL A 555 -17.91 8.62 48.03
CA VAL A 555 -19.07 9.02 47.23
C VAL A 555 -20.04 9.88 48.04
N ASP A 556 -20.10 9.66 49.36
CA ASP A 556 -20.90 10.46 50.27
C ASP A 556 -20.43 11.92 50.35
N ASP A 557 -19.16 12.20 50.09
CA ASP A 557 -18.66 13.57 49.96
C ASP A 557 -19.29 14.28 48.73
N VAL A 558 -19.56 13.53 47.65
CA VAL A 558 -20.24 14.04 46.46
C VAL A 558 -21.72 14.32 46.77
N ASN A 559 -22.39 13.40 47.48
CA ASN A 559 -23.79 13.56 47.90
C ASN A 559 -24.00 14.77 48.82
N ASN A 560 -23.09 14.96 49.76
CA ASN A 560 -23.13 16.03 50.76
C ASN A 560 -22.53 17.35 50.28
N LEU A 561 -22.09 17.44 49.01
CA LEU A 561 -21.54 18.67 48.45
C LEU A 561 -22.58 19.80 48.51
N LEU A 562 -22.26 20.87 49.22
CA LEU A 562 -23.14 22.02 49.41
C LEU A 562 -23.11 22.95 48.19
N ILE A 563 -24.27 23.14 47.57
CA ILE A 563 -24.47 24.06 46.45
C ILE A 563 -25.18 25.32 46.95
N THR A 564 -24.58 26.48 46.72
CA THR A 564 -25.15 27.78 47.11
C THR A 564 -26.18 28.25 46.08
N THR A 565 -27.41 28.53 46.51
CA THR A 565 -28.47 29.12 45.68
C THR A 565 -28.24 30.62 45.46
N PRO A 566 -28.87 31.25 44.45
CA PRO A 566 -28.82 32.70 44.27
C PRO A 566 -29.33 33.50 45.47
N LYS A 567 -30.16 32.88 46.33
CA LYS A 567 -30.66 33.45 47.59
C LYS A 567 -29.70 33.28 48.77
N GLY A 568 -28.54 32.64 48.57
CA GLY A 568 -27.52 32.40 49.60
C GLY A 568 -27.76 31.18 50.50
N THR A 569 -28.83 30.42 50.28
CA THR A 569 -29.08 29.15 50.98
C THR A 569 -28.18 28.05 50.41
N GLN A 570 -27.67 27.15 51.25
CA GLN A 570 -26.84 26.02 50.83
C GLN A 570 -27.64 24.73 50.86
N ILE A 571 -27.59 23.96 49.78
CA ILE A 571 -28.36 22.73 49.61
C ILE A 571 -27.41 21.59 49.22
N PRO A 572 -27.45 20.44 49.90
CA PRO A 572 -26.70 19.25 49.50
C PRO A 572 -27.05 18.76 48.09
N LEU A 573 -26.05 18.28 47.35
CA LEU A 573 -26.21 17.80 45.97
C LEU A 573 -27.23 16.66 45.84
N GLN A 574 -27.36 15.80 46.85
CA GLN A 574 -28.35 14.70 46.87
C GLN A 574 -29.81 15.16 46.68
N HIS A 575 -30.15 16.41 47.03
CA HIS A 575 -31.49 16.95 46.80
C HIS A 575 -31.69 17.48 45.37
N LEU A 576 -30.60 17.70 44.65
CA LEU A 576 -30.56 18.28 43.30
C LEU A 576 -30.21 17.24 42.22
N ALA A 577 -29.57 16.14 42.58
CA ALA A 577 -29.13 15.09 41.68
C ALA A 577 -29.07 13.73 42.38
N GLU A 578 -29.32 12.67 41.62
CA GLU A 578 -29.04 11.30 42.04
C GLU A 578 -27.59 10.95 41.70
N VAL A 579 -26.79 10.56 42.70
CA VAL A 579 -25.39 10.15 42.51
C VAL A 579 -25.32 8.63 42.64
N LYS A 580 -24.86 7.94 41.58
CA LYS A 580 -24.69 6.49 41.56
C LYS A 580 -23.33 6.12 40.99
N ILE A 581 -22.78 4.99 41.45
CA ILE A 581 -21.67 4.33 40.77
C ILE A 581 -22.29 3.39 39.73
N GLU A 582 -21.98 3.60 38.46
CA GLU A 582 -22.42 2.74 37.36
C GLU A 582 -21.18 2.36 36.54
N ASP A 583 -21.14 1.13 36.01
CA ASP A 583 -20.08 0.70 35.10
C ASP A 583 -20.28 1.40 33.75
N GLY A 584 -19.39 2.32 33.44
CA GLY A 584 -19.35 3.04 32.19
C GLY A 584 -18.41 2.41 31.18
N TYR A 585 -18.42 2.98 29.97
CA TYR A 585 -17.47 2.63 28.93
C TYR A 585 -16.13 3.34 29.16
N SER A 586 -15.02 2.60 29.12
CA SER A 586 -13.66 3.14 29.30
C SER A 586 -13.23 3.99 28.10
N GLN A 587 -13.53 3.53 26.89
CA GLN A 587 -13.22 4.19 25.62
C GLN A 587 -14.17 3.72 24.52
N ILE A 588 -14.38 4.54 23.48
CA ILE A 588 -15.15 4.15 22.29
C ILE A 588 -14.28 4.29 21.06
N GLN A 589 -13.70 3.16 20.63
CA GLN A 589 -12.91 3.11 19.41
C GLN A 589 -13.79 3.07 18.16
N ARG A 590 -13.39 3.85 17.15
CA ARG A 590 -14.07 3.92 15.86
C ARG A 590 -13.07 3.85 14.72
N GLU A 591 -13.44 3.13 13.68
CA GLU A 591 -12.70 3.08 12.42
C GLU A 591 -13.71 3.24 11.28
N ASN A 592 -13.44 4.15 10.34
CA ASN A 592 -14.39 4.54 9.29
C ASN A 592 -15.80 4.88 9.82
N PHE A 593 -15.88 5.61 10.94
CA PHE A 593 -17.10 5.98 11.68
C PHE A 593 -17.91 4.82 12.30
N GLN A 594 -17.46 3.58 12.18
CA GLN A 594 -18.09 2.42 12.81
C GLN A 594 -17.44 2.11 14.15
N ARG A 595 -18.24 1.75 15.16
CA ARG A 595 -17.70 1.28 16.45
C ARG A 595 -17.08 -0.09 16.23
N ARG A 596 -15.94 -0.33 16.87
CA ARG A 596 -15.24 -1.60 16.81
C ARG A 596 -14.65 -1.98 18.15
N ILE A 597 -14.49 -3.28 18.35
CA ILE A 597 -13.67 -3.86 19.42
C ILE A 597 -12.65 -4.77 18.76
N MET A 598 -11.39 -4.71 19.21
CA MET A 598 -10.34 -5.59 18.70
C MET A 598 -10.00 -6.73 19.67
N VAL A 599 -9.64 -7.86 19.10
CA VAL A 599 -8.98 -8.98 19.76
C VAL A 599 -7.65 -9.20 19.07
N GLY A 600 -6.54 -8.89 19.75
CA GLY A 600 -5.19 -8.99 19.20
C GLY A 600 -4.39 -10.12 19.86
N PHE A 601 -3.48 -10.74 19.11
CA PHE A 601 -2.50 -11.69 19.66
C PHE A 601 -1.20 -11.66 18.85
N ASN A 602 -0.11 -12.09 19.48
CA ASN A 602 1.20 -12.23 18.85
C ASN A 602 1.38 -13.66 18.33
N VAL A 603 2.08 -13.79 17.20
CA VAL A 603 2.31 -15.06 16.53
C VAL A 603 3.69 -15.60 16.89
N ARG A 604 3.75 -16.81 17.44
CA ARG A 604 5.02 -17.47 17.81
C ARG A 604 5.01 -18.95 17.45
N GLY A 605 6.15 -19.47 17.00
CA GLY A 605 6.35 -20.88 16.66
C GLY A 605 5.59 -21.38 15.42
N ARG A 606 4.87 -20.51 14.70
CA ARG A 606 4.09 -20.81 13.49
C ARG A 606 3.90 -19.56 12.65
N ASP A 607 3.47 -19.71 11.39
CA ASP A 607 3.28 -18.58 10.46
C ASP A 607 1.91 -17.88 10.60
N VAL A 608 1.89 -16.61 10.20
CA VAL A 608 0.70 -15.74 10.32
C VAL A 608 -0.47 -16.26 9.48
N GLN A 609 -0.23 -16.72 8.25
CA GLN A 609 -1.28 -17.15 7.34
C GLN A 609 -1.99 -18.40 7.85
N SER A 610 -1.25 -19.42 8.30
CA SER A 610 -1.82 -20.67 8.80
C SER A 610 -2.65 -20.46 10.08
N ILE A 611 -2.17 -19.62 10.99
CA ILE A 611 -2.91 -19.30 12.23
C ILE A 611 -4.22 -18.59 11.91
N VAL A 612 -4.20 -17.58 11.04
CA VAL A 612 -5.42 -16.82 10.72
C VAL A 612 -6.41 -17.69 9.96
N ASN A 613 -5.96 -18.57 9.06
CA ASN A 613 -6.84 -19.51 8.37
C ASN A 613 -7.51 -20.49 9.35
N GLU A 614 -6.75 -21.08 10.30
CA GLU A 614 -7.33 -21.95 11.33
C GLU A 614 -8.31 -21.18 12.23
N LEU A 615 -7.98 -19.94 12.59
CA LEU A 615 -8.86 -19.08 13.37
C LEU A 615 -10.15 -18.76 12.62
N GLN A 616 -10.08 -18.43 11.33
CA GLN A 616 -11.24 -18.17 10.48
C GLN A 616 -12.18 -19.38 10.44
N GLU A 617 -11.65 -20.59 10.22
CA GLU A 617 -12.44 -21.83 10.24
C GLU A 617 -13.11 -22.06 11.60
N LYS A 618 -12.39 -21.90 12.71
CA LYS A 618 -12.97 -22.06 14.07
C LYS A 618 -14.04 -21.01 14.36
N VAL A 619 -13.83 -19.76 13.96
CA VAL A 619 -14.76 -18.65 14.17
C VAL A 619 -16.05 -18.86 13.38
N GLU A 620 -15.98 -19.27 12.11
CA GLU A 620 -17.16 -19.56 11.28
C GLU A 620 -18.01 -20.69 11.87
N HIS A 621 -17.39 -21.68 12.51
CA HIS A 621 -18.11 -22.78 13.15
C HIS A 621 -18.69 -22.46 14.54
N GLN A 622 -18.01 -21.62 15.33
CA GLN A 622 -18.33 -21.42 16.76
C GLN A 622 -19.04 -20.09 17.07
N ILE A 623 -18.96 -19.08 16.18
CA ILE A 623 -19.58 -17.76 16.40
C ILE A 623 -20.60 -17.49 15.29
N LYS A 624 -21.87 -17.30 15.68
CA LYS A 624 -22.93 -16.80 14.79
C LYS A 624 -23.16 -15.32 15.07
N LEU A 625 -22.74 -14.45 14.15
CA LEU A 625 -22.88 -13.00 14.28
C LEU A 625 -24.31 -12.55 13.92
N SER A 626 -24.84 -11.59 14.68
CA SER A 626 -26.10 -10.91 14.36
C SER A 626 -25.97 -10.03 13.10
N PRO A 627 -27.07 -9.74 12.38
CA PRO A 627 -27.04 -8.83 11.24
C PRO A 627 -26.43 -7.47 11.63
N GLY A 628 -25.57 -6.93 10.77
CA GLY A 628 -24.84 -5.68 11.03
C GLY A 628 -23.52 -5.84 11.79
N TYR A 629 -23.16 -7.07 12.20
CA TYR A 629 -21.87 -7.39 12.81
C TYR A 629 -20.99 -8.19 11.86
N PHE A 630 -19.71 -7.86 11.78
CA PHE A 630 -18.73 -8.60 10.99
C PHE A 630 -17.35 -8.52 11.61
N ILE A 631 -16.51 -9.51 11.29
CA ILE A 631 -15.12 -9.61 11.76
C ILE A 631 -14.19 -9.36 10.58
N ALA A 632 -13.23 -8.45 10.75
CA ALA A 632 -12.13 -8.23 9.81
C ALA A 632 -10.80 -8.62 10.47
N TYR A 633 -9.90 -9.24 9.72
CA TYR A 633 -8.59 -9.65 10.20
C TYR A 633 -7.52 -8.69 9.67
N GLY A 634 -6.93 -7.92 10.59
CA GLY A 634 -5.92 -6.90 10.34
C GLY A 634 -4.54 -7.26 10.90
N GLY A 635 -3.62 -6.30 10.85
CA GLY A 635 -2.24 -6.47 11.32
C GLY A 635 -1.31 -6.98 10.20
N ALA A 636 -0.35 -7.83 10.55
CA ALA A 636 0.60 -8.41 9.59
C ALA A 636 -0.10 -9.23 8.49
N PHE A 637 -1.25 -9.84 8.78
CA PHE A 637 -2.04 -10.63 7.83
C PHE A 637 -2.63 -9.79 6.69
N GLU A 638 -3.13 -8.59 6.99
CA GLU A 638 -3.67 -7.66 5.99
C GLU A 638 -2.55 -7.23 5.01
N ASN A 639 -1.38 -6.90 5.55
CA ASN A 639 -0.21 -6.54 4.76
C ASN A 639 0.28 -7.70 3.89
N LEU A 640 0.26 -8.93 4.43
CA LEU A 640 0.57 -10.14 3.67
C LEU A 640 -0.39 -10.33 2.49
N ASN A 641 -1.70 -10.19 2.71
CA ASN A 641 -2.70 -10.35 1.65
C ASN A 641 -2.57 -9.28 0.56
N ALA A 642 -2.38 -8.01 0.96
CA ALA A 642 -2.16 -6.92 0.01
C ALA A 642 -0.90 -7.17 -0.85
N ALA A 643 0.20 -7.61 -0.23
CA ALA A 643 1.44 -7.89 -0.94
C ALA A 643 1.34 -9.15 -1.82
N LYS A 644 0.63 -10.20 -1.37
CA LYS A 644 0.36 -11.41 -2.16
C LYS A 644 -0.44 -11.10 -3.43
N GLN A 645 -1.49 -10.27 -3.34
CA GLN A 645 -2.27 -9.84 -4.50
C GLN A 645 -1.42 -9.08 -5.53
N ARG A 646 -0.46 -8.26 -5.06
CA ARG A 646 0.48 -7.56 -5.95
C ARG A 646 1.50 -8.49 -6.57
N LEU A 647 2.08 -9.42 -5.80
CA LEU A 647 3.02 -10.43 -6.33
C LEU A 647 2.35 -11.35 -7.36
N PHE A 648 1.06 -11.65 -7.19
CA PHE A 648 0.27 -12.40 -8.17
C PHE A 648 0.25 -11.71 -9.55
N ILE A 649 0.42 -10.39 -9.61
CA ILE A 649 0.55 -9.61 -10.86
C ILE A 649 2.02 -9.43 -11.24
N ALA A 650 2.89 -9.05 -10.29
CA ALA A 650 4.28 -8.72 -10.54
C ALA A 650 5.09 -9.90 -11.08
N VAL A 651 4.88 -11.11 -10.55
CA VAL A 651 5.62 -12.32 -10.97
C VAL A 651 5.30 -12.69 -12.43
N PRO A 652 4.03 -12.80 -12.88
CA PRO A 652 3.71 -13.00 -14.30
C PRO A 652 4.28 -11.93 -15.22
N VAL A 653 4.27 -10.66 -14.82
CA VAL A 653 4.86 -9.57 -15.60
C VAL A 653 6.38 -9.74 -15.73
N SER A 654 7.10 -10.05 -14.64
CA SER A 654 8.54 -10.38 -14.71
C SER A 654 8.81 -11.54 -15.66
N LEU A 655 8.01 -12.60 -15.58
CA LEU A 655 8.11 -13.78 -16.44
C LEU A 655 7.87 -13.46 -17.92
N LEU A 656 6.86 -12.65 -18.23
CA LEU A 656 6.60 -12.16 -19.58
C LEU A 656 7.79 -11.34 -20.10
N LEU A 657 8.28 -10.37 -19.31
CA LEU A 657 9.44 -9.54 -19.68
C LEU A 657 10.70 -10.38 -19.94
N ILE A 658 10.97 -11.39 -19.12
CA ILE A 658 12.08 -12.33 -19.35
C ILE A 658 11.91 -13.02 -20.71
N PHE A 659 10.69 -13.50 -21.03
CA PHE A 659 10.42 -14.15 -22.30
C PHE A 659 10.63 -13.19 -23.49
N LEU A 660 10.18 -11.94 -23.40
CA LEU A 660 10.38 -10.91 -24.42
C LEU A 660 11.88 -10.67 -24.69
N LEU A 661 12.67 -10.53 -23.63
CA LEU A 661 14.10 -10.27 -23.75
C LEU A 661 14.86 -11.47 -24.32
N LEU A 662 14.49 -12.69 -23.90
CA LEU A 662 15.02 -13.92 -24.49
C LEU A 662 14.67 -14.04 -25.97
N TYR A 663 13.49 -13.59 -26.35
CA TYR A 663 13.07 -13.57 -27.74
C TYR A 663 13.89 -12.60 -28.57
N PHE A 664 14.12 -11.37 -28.09
CA PHE A 664 14.98 -10.40 -28.77
C PHE A 664 16.45 -10.84 -28.82
N ALA A 665 16.94 -11.57 -27.82
CA ALA A 665 18.33 -12.04 -27.79
C ALA A 665 18.62 -13.19 -28.77
N PHE A 666 17.72 -14.18 -28.87
CA PHE A 666 17.93 -15.40 -29.67
C PHE A 666 17.15 -15.45 -30.97
N ASN A 667 16.19 -14.54 -31.11
CA ASN A 667 15.45 -14.37 -32.33
C ASN A 667 14.66 -15.60 -32.77
N SER A 668 14.27 -16.43 -31.79
CA SER A 668 13.69 -17.74 -32.03
C SER A 668 12.84 -18.17 -30.85
N ILE A 669 11.52 -18.22 -31.05
CA ILE A 669 10.55 -18.67 -30.04
C ILE A 669 10.95 -20.04 -29.46
N LYS A 670 11.48 -20.95 -30.30
CA LYS A 670 11.91 -22.28 -29.87
C LYS A 670 13.08 -22.21 -28.89
N GLN A 671 14.08 -21.38 -29.17
CA GLN A 671 15.25 -21.24 -28.29
C GLN A 671 14.87 -20.48 -27.02
N SER A 672 14.01 -19.46 -27.12
CA SER A 672 13.49 -18.71 -25.98
C SER A 672 12.69 -19.62 -25.05
N LEU A 673 11.74 -20.42 -25.55
CA LEU A 673 11.00 -21.41 -24.74
C LEU A 673 11.94 -22.43 -24.08
N LEU A 674 12.96 -22.87 -24.80
CA LEU A 674 13.92 -23.84 -24.28
C LEU A 674 14.74 -23.26 -23.11
N ILE A 675 15.23 -22.03 -23.23
CA ILE A 675 15.91 -21.32 -22.13
C ILE A 675 14.92 -21.03 -21.00
N TYR A 676 13.69 -20.66 -21.32
CA TYR A 676 12.62 -20.37 -20.37
C TYR A 676 12.28 -21.56 -19.47
N THR A 677 12.50 -22.80 -19.92
CA THR A 677 12.37 -23.99 -19.05
C THR A 677 13.31 -23.98 -17.83
N ALA A 678 14.39 -23.19 -17.84
CA ALA A 678 15.27 -23.02 -16.69
C ALA A 678 14.57 -22.41 -15.46
N ILE A 679 13.49 -21.65 -15.68
CA ILE A 679 12.73 -20.97 -14.61
C ILE A 679 11.96 -21.98 -13.74
N PRO A 680 11.10 -22.87 -14.29
CA PRO A 680 10.51 -23.96 -13.49
C PRO A 680 11.55 -24.83 -12.79
N LEU A 681 12.69 -25.11 -13.44
CA LEU A 681 13.76 -25.92 -12.86
C LEU A 681 14.41 -25.24 -11.64
N SER A 682 14.56 -23.91 -11.66
CA SER A 682 15.09 -23.17 -10.51
C SER A 682 14.09 -23.03 -9.37
N ALA A 683 12.80 -22.88 -9.69
CA ALA A 683 11.74 -22.84 -8.68
C ALA A 683 11.73 -24.09 -7.79
N ILE A 684 11.98 -25.29 -8.35
CA ILE A 684 12.07 -26.55 -7.59
C ILE A 684 13.08 -26.42 -6.45
N GLY A 685 14.29 -25.94 -6.75
CA GLY A 685 15.36 -25.79 -5.77
C GLY A 685 15.05 -24.75 -4.70
N GLY A 686 14.49 -23.61 -5.10
CA GLY A 686 14.13 -22.54 -4.17
C GLY A 686 13.05 -22.97 -3.18
N ILE A 687 12.00 -23.65 -3.66
CA ILE A 687 10.90 -24.15 -2.83
C ILE A 687 11.39 -25.25 -1.89
N MET A 688 12.17 -26.21 -2.41
CA MET A 688 12.76 -27.26 -1.57
C MET A 688 13.67 -26.70 -0.48
N ALA A 689 14.48 -25.68 -0.79
CA ALA A 689 15.38 -25.07 0.19
C ALA A 689 14.63 -24.33 1.30
N LEU A 690 13.53 -23.65 1.00
CA LEU A 690 12.65 -23.06 2.02
C LEU A 690 12.05 -24.15 2.92
N SER A 691 11.51 -25.22 2.32
CA SER A 691 10.90 -26.32 3.06
C SER A 691 11.89 -27.09 3.93
N ILE A 692 13.12 -27.34 3.46
CA ILE A 692 14.15 -28.05 4.24
C ILE A 692 14.64 -27.22 5.42
N ARG A 693 14.57 -25.88 5.31
CA ARG A 693 14.98 -24.95 6.37
C ARG A 693 13.84 -24.53 7.28
N ASP A 694 12.64 -25.05 7.06
CA ASP A 694 11.41 -24.65 7.76
C ASP A 694 11.17 -23.12 7.74
N ILE A 695 11.50 -22.47 6.62
CA ILE A 695 11.28 -21.03 6.42
C ILE A 695 9.96 -20.85 5.66
N PRO A 696 8.97 -20.12 6.22
CA PRO A 696 7.72 -19.84 5.52
C PRO A 696 7.93 -18.94 4.30
N PHE A 697 6.95 -18.92 3.40
CA PHE A 697 6.97 -18.00 2.28
C PHE A 697 6.75 -16.57 2.76
N SER A 698 7.72 -15.69 2.51
CA SER A 698 7.65 -14.25 2.81
C SER A 698 7.83 -13.38 1.58
N ILE A 699 7.55 -12.08 1.69
CA ILE A 699 7.79 -11.14 0.58
C ILE A 699 9.28 -11.11 0.19
N SER A 700 10.19 -11.23 1.17
CA SER A 700 11.63 -11.40 0.91
C SER A 700 11.94 -12.64 0.09
N ALA A 701 11.27 -13.77 0.37
CA ALA A 701 11.41 -15.00 -0.43
C ALA A 701 10.85 -14.82 -1.85
N GLY A 702 9.71 -14.13 -1.99
CA GLY A 702 9.12 -13.79 -3.29
C GLY A 702 10.05 -12.96 -4.17
N VAL A 703 10.70 -11.94 -3.60
CA VAL A 703 11.74 -11.16 -4.30
C VAL A 703 12.96 -12.03 -4.63
N GLY A 704 13.34 -12.96 -3.76
CA GLY A 704 14.37 -13.97 -4.02
C GLY A 704 14.05 -14.86 -5.23
N PHE A 705 12.79 -15.28 -5.41
CA PHE A 705 12.38 -16.05 -6.60
C PHE A 705 12.46 -15.20 -7.87
N ILE A 706 12.01 -13.95 -7.82
CA ILE A 706 12.12 -13.02 -8.95
C ILE A 706 13.59 -12.90 -9.36
N ALA A 707 14.49 -12.60 -8.42
CA ALA A 707 15.93 -12.55 -8.67
C ALA A 707 16.48 -13.86 -9.25
N LEU A 708 16.13 -15.00 -8.65
CA LEU A 708 16.53 -16.33 -9.10
C LEU A 708 16.14 -16.61 -10.55
N PHE A 709 14.95 -16.19 -11.00
CA PHE A 709 14.50 -16.42 -12.37
C PHE A 709 15.39 -15.73 -13.40
N GLY A 710 15.80 -14.47 -13.15
CA GLY A 710 16.70 -13.74 -14.03
C GLY A 710 18.07 -14.42 -14.17
N VAL A 711 18.61 -14.92 -13.06
CA VAL A 711 19.95 -15.54 -13.02
C VAL A 711 19.93 -16.95 -13.59
N ALA A 712 18.88 -17.75 -13.32
CA ALA A 712 18.73 -19.09 -13.87
C ALA A 712 18.68 -19.07 -15.41
N VAL A 713 18.09 -18.02 -15.98
CA VAL A 713 18.00 -17.81 -17.43
C VAL A 713 19.38 -17.59 -18.04
N LEU A 714 20.26 -16.83 -17.39
CA LEU A 714 21.62 -16.53 -17.88
C LEU A 714 22.44 -17.80 -18.17
N ASN A 715 22.36 -18.80 -17.28
CA ASN A 715 23.03 -20.09 -17.49
C ASN A 715 22.55 -20.79 -18.78
N GLY A 716 21.25 -20.69 -19.09
CA GLY A 716 20.68 -21.21 -20.32
C GLY A 716 21.13 -20.44 -21.57
N ILE A 717 21.23 -19.11 -21.49
CA ILE A 717 21.72 -18.24 -22.58
C ILE A 717 23.12 -18.65 -23.00
N VAL A 718 24.04 -18.81 -22.04
CA VAL A 718 25.45 -19.12 -22.30
C VAL A 718 25.61 -20.47 -23.02
N LEU A 719 24.83 -21.49 -22.63
CA LEU A 719 24.85 -22.82 -23.26
C LEU A 719 24.31 -22.80 -24.70
N ILE A 720 23.17 -22.14 -24.91
CA ILE A 720 22.53 -22.09 -26.24
C ILE A 720 23.33 -21.23 -27.22
N ALA A 721 23.92 -20.14 -26.75
CA ALA A 721 24.82 -19.32 -27.56
C ALA A 721 26.01 -20.14 -28.10
N GLU A 722 26.58 -21.04 -27.29
CA GLU A 722 27.64 -21.96 -27.73
C GLU A 722 27.14 -23.00 -28.73
N PHE A 723 25.99 -23.63 -28.48
CA PHE A 723 25.43 -24.60 -29.42
C PHE A 723 25.18 -23.97 -30.79
N ASN A 724 24.70 -22.72 -30.80
CA ASN A 724 24.53 -21.95 -32.02
C ASN A 724 25.87 -21.61 -32.68
N ALA A 725 26.90 -21.25 -31.92
CA ALA A 725 28.24 -20.99 -32.45
C ALA A 725 28.85 -22.23 -33.11
N LEU A 726 28.85 -23.38 -32.43
CA LEU A 726 29.35 -24.65 -32.96
C LEU A 726 28.58 -25.12 -34.20
N LYS A 727 27.27 -24.85 -34.26
CA LYS A 727 26.45 -25.13 -35.43
C LYS A 727 26.81 -24.21 -36.61
N LYS A 728 27.16 -22.95 -36.36
CA LYS A 728 27.66 -22.00 -37.39
C LYS A 728 29.06 -22.38 -37.90
N GLU A 729 29.86 -23.04 -37.08
CA GLU A 729 31.21 -23.55 -37.43
C GLU A 729 31.18 -24.85 -38.27
N GLY A 730 30.00 -25.30 -38.72
CA GLY A 730 29.85 -26.39 -39.71
C GLY A 730 29.65 -27.81 -39.12
N LEU A 731 29.49 -27.94 -37.80
CA LEU A 731 29.15 -29.22 -37.15
C LEU A 731 27.67 -29.54 -37.35
N ASN A 732 27.36 -30.65 -38.02
CA ASN A 732 25.98 -31.05 -38.36
C ASN A 732 25.37 -32.12 -37.43
N ASP A 733 26.18 -32.87 -36.68
CA ASP A 733 25.67 -33.84 -35.70
C ASP A 733 25.25 -33.14 -34.40
N ILE A 734 23.94 -33.02 -34.19
CA ILE A 734 23.33 -32.36 -33.01
C ILE A 734 23.80 -33.00 -31.70
N LYS A 735 24.00 -34.33 -31.66
CA LYS A 735 24.45 -35.01 -30.44
C LYS A 735 25.91 -34.65 -30.14
N HIS A 736 26.75 -34.58 -31.17
CA HIS A 736 28.14 -34.16 -31.06
C HIS A 736 28.27 -32.67 -30.68
N ILE A 737 27.42 -31.78 -31.23
CA ILE A 737 27.35 -30.36 -30.86
C ILE A 737 27.06 -30.19 -29.38
N VAL A 738 26.06 -30.91 -28.86
CA VAL A 738 25.65 -30.81 -27.45
C VAL A 738 26.73 -31.34 -26.51
N ILE A 739 27.34 -32.49 -26.84
CA ILE A 739 28.44 -33.07 -26.04
C ILE A 739 29.65 -32.11 -26.01
N THR A 740 30.02 -31.57 -27.18
CA THR A 740 31.17 -30.67 -27.31
C THR A 740 30.91 -29.30 -26.67
N GLY A 741 29.73 -28.71 -26.88
CA GLY A 741 29.37 -27.41 -26.34
C GLY A 741 29.16 -27.43 -24.82
N THR A 742 28.60 -28.50 -24.27
CA THR A 742 28.53 -28.65 -22.81
C THR A 742 29.90 -28.88 -22.18
N LYS A 743 30.85 -29.49 -22.92
CA LYS A 743 32.25 -29.61 -22.49
C LYS A 743 32.94 -28.26 -22.39
N THR A 744 32.80 -27.42 -23.42
CA THR A 744 33.44 -26.09 -23.46
C THR A 744 32.83 -25.11 -22.46
N ARG A 745 31.53 -25.21 -22.16
CA ARG A 745 30.82 -24.29 -21.26
C ARG A 745 30.65 -24.76 -19.82
N LEU A 746 31.06 -25.99 -19.49
CA LEU A 746 30.94 -26.51 -18.12
C LEU A 746 31.67 -25.63 -17.09
N ARG A 747 32.90 -25.20 -17.37
CA ARG A 747 33.69 -24.35 -16.46
C ARG A 747 33.03 -22.98 -16.24
N PRO A 748 32.68 -22.20 -17.28
CA PRO A 748 31.96 -20.93 -17.09
C PRO A 748 30.65 -21.09 -16.31
N VAL A 749 29.79 -22.05 -16.67
CA VAL A 749 28.47 -22.22 -16.03
C VAL A 749 28.58 -22.64 -14.56
N LEU A 750 29.54 -23.52 -14.22
CA LEU A 750 29.78 -23.88 -12.83
C LEU A 750 30.38 -22.71 -12.03
N MET A 751 31.26 -21.94 -12.65
CA MET A 751 31.88 -20.78 -12.01
C MET A 751 30.83 -19.73 -11.66
N THR A 752 29.97 -19.34 -12.61
CA THR A 752 28.94 -18.31 -12.39
C THR A 752 27.91 -18.76 -11.36
N ALA A 753 27.45 -20.02 -11.44
CA ALA A 753 26.52 -20.60 -10.48
C ALA A 753 27.09 -20.69 -9.06
N LEU A 754 28.35 -21.12 -8.91
CA LEU A 754 29.00 -21.23 -7.60
C LEU A 754 29.33 -19.86 -7.01
N VAL A 755 29.76 -18.91 -7.84
CA VAL A 755 30.03 -17.54 -7.41
C VAL A 755 28.75 -16.86 -6.90
N ALA A 756 27.63 -16.98 -7.63
CA ALA A 756 26.33 -16.45 -7.18
C ALA A 756 25.77 -17.18 -5.96
N SER A 757 25.77 -18.51 -5.94
CA SER A 757 25.25 -19.25 -4.77
C SER A 757 26.13 -19.08 -3.52
N LEU A 758 27.45 -19.13 -3.64
CA LEU A 758 28.34 -18.97 -2.49
C LEU A 758 28.46 -17.50 -2.04
N GLY A 759 28.23 -16.53 -2.93
CA GLY A 759 28.15 -15.10 -2.57
C GLY A 759 27.03 -14.80 -1.58
N PHE A 760 25.88 -15.45 -1.72
CA PHE A 760 24.75 -15.36 -0.79
C PHE A 760 24.91 -16.23 0.48
N LEU A 761 25.89 -17.13 0.54
CA LEU A 761 26.01 -18.12 1.63
C LEU A 761 26.12 -17.48 3.04
N PRO A 762 26.95 -16.43 3.26
CA PRO A 762 27.03 -15.78 4.56
C PRO A 762 25.67 -15.22 5.00
N MET A 763 24.91 -14.61 4.09
CA MET A 763 23.59 -14.05 4.37
C MET A 763 22.57 -15.13 4.75
N ALA A 764 22.64 -16.30 4.11
CA ALA A 764 21.75 -17.41 4.40
C ALA A 764 21.99 -18.01 5.80
N ILE A 765 23.21 -17.95 6.33
CA ILE A 765 23.61 -18.56 7.61
C ILE A 765 23.74 -17.51 8.74
N SER A 766 23.77 -16.22 8.42
CA SER A 766 24.02 -15.16 9.40
C SER A 766 22.96 -15.12 10.50
N HIS A 767 23.40 -15.12 11.77
CA HIS A 767 22.56 -15.04 12.97
C HIS A 767 22.56 -13.65 13.62
N GLY A 768 23.11 -12.64 12.94
CA GLY A 768 23.19 -11.26 13.42
C GLY A 768 21.85 -10.51 13.29
N GLU A 769 21.72 -9.40 14.01
CA GLU A 769 20.54 -8.54 13.97
C GLU A 769 20.29 -8.03 12.55
N GLY A 770 19.07 -8.23 12.04
CA GLY A 770 18.66 -7.82 10.69
C GLY A 770 18.93 -8.86 9.60
N ALA A 771 19.62 -9.96 9.90
CA ALA A 771 19.83 -11.04 8.95
C ALA A 771 18.52 -11.75 8.57
N GLU A 772 17.49 -11.65 9.39
CA GLU A 772 16.19 -12.31 9.24
C GLU A 772 15.52 -11.96 7.90
N VAL A 773 15.67 -10.73 7.41
CA VAL A 773 15.12 -10.34 6.10
C VAL A 773 15.93 -10.93 4.95
N GLN A 774 17.24 -11.12 5.14
CA GLN A 774 18.16 -11.62 4.11
C GLN A 774 18.09 -13.14 3.94
N ARG A 775 17.87 -13.88 5.03
CA ARG A 775 17.89 -15.36 5.01
C ARG A 775 16.90 -15.97 4.01
N PRO A 776 15.60 -15.58 3.95
CA PRO A 776 14.66 -16.19 3.01
C PRO A 776 15.05 -15.91 1.56
N LEU A 777 15.47 -14.67 1.27
CA LEU A 777 15.94 -14.27 -0.06
C LEU A 777 17.17 -15.09 -0.49
N ALA A 778 18.19 -15.15 0.37
CA ALA A 778 19.42 -15.88 0.09
C ALA A 778 19.16 -17.39 -0.04
N THR A 779 18.30 -17.96 0.80
CA THR A 779 17.94 -19.39 0.74
C THR A 779 17.33 -19.79 -0.59
N VAL A 780 16.37 -18.99 -1.08
CA VAL A 780 15.70 -19.24 -2.36
C VAL A 780 16.71 -19.19 -3.50
N VAL A 781 17.57 -18.17 -3.53
CA VAL A 781 18.55 -18.00 -4.60
C VAL A 781 19.59 -19.12 -4.58
N ILE A 782 20.14 -19.48 -3.42
CA ILE A 782 21.13 -20.56 -3.28
C ILE A 782 20.55 -21.91 -3.71
N GLY A 783 19.44 -22.31 -3.09
CA GLY A 783 18.79 -23.59 -3.38
C GLY A 783 18.35 -23.67 -4.83
N GLY A 784 17.77 -22.58 -5.32
CA GLY A 784 17.36 -22.42 -6.70
C GLY A 784 18.52 -22.56 -7.68
N LEU A 785 19.63 -21.86 -7.49
CA LEU A 785 20.77 -21.87 -8.41
C LEU A 785 21.52 -23.21 -8.39
N LEU A 786 21.71 -23.83 -7.22
CA LEU A 786 22.39 -25.13 -7.14
C LEU A 786 21.61 -26.21 -7.89
N VAL A 787 20.30 -26.30 -7.63
CA VAL A 787 19.43 -27.27 -8.29
C VAL A 787 19.21 -26.91 -9.76
N ALA A 788 19.00 -25.63 -10.10
CA ALA A 788 18.84 -25.17 -11.47
C ALA A 788 20.08 -25.47 -12.30
N THR A 789 21.28 -25.21 -11.79
CA THR A 789 22.53 -25.44 -12.53
C THR A 789 22.72 -26.92 -12.83
N LEU A 790 22.45 -27.77 -11.84
CA LEU A 790 22.49 -29.21 -12.03
C LEU A 790 21.46 -29.65 -13.09
N LEU A 791 20.18 -29.26 -12.92
CA LEU A 791 19.12 -29.68 -13.83
C LEU A 791 19.27 -29.10 -15.24
N THR A 792 19.66 -27.84 -15.38
CA THR A 792 19.86 -27.20 -16.70
C THR A 792 20.98 -27.87 -17.48
N LEU A 793 22.11 -28.23 -16.85
CA LEU A 793 23.21 -28.94 -17.51
C LEU A 793 22.78 -30.32 -18.06
N PHE A 794 21.76 -30.98 -17.50
CA PHE A 794 21.28 -32.28 -18.01
C PHE A 794 20.03 -32.17 -18.88
N VAL A 795 19.05 -31.37 -18.46
CA VAL A 795 17.72 -31.26 -19.08
C VAL A 795 17.76 -30.39 -20.34
N LEU A 796 18.48 -29.26 -20.32
CA LEU A 796 18.56 -28.34 -21.46
C LEU A 796 19.18 -29.02 -22.69
N PRO A 797 20.29 -29.80 -22.59
CA PRO A 797 20.78 -30.66 -23.67
C PRO A 797 19.76 -31.64 -24.26
N ILE A 798 18.98 -32.30 -23.40
CA ILE A 798 17.99 -33.29 -23.82
C ILE A 798 16.87 -32.61 -24.59
N LEU A 799 16.36 -31.50 -24.07
CA LEU A 799 15.35 -30.67 -24.72
C LEU A 799 15.87 -30.15 -26.06
N TYR A 800 17.13 -29.72 -26.13
CA TYR A 800 17.71 -29.18 -27.37
C TYR A 800 17.77 -30.24 -28.47
N ILE A 801 18.19 -31.47 -28.15
CA ILE A 801 18.20 -32.60 -29.09
C ILE A 801 16.77 -32.96 -29.51
N MET A 802 15.81 -32.95 -28.59
CA MET A 802 14.41 -33.28 -28.89
C MET A 802 13.74 -32.24 -29.79
N PHE A 803 13.95 -30.95 -29.53
CA PHE A 803 13.39 -29.85 -30.32
C PHE A 803 14.02 -29.74 -31.73
N ASN A 804 15.27 -30.18 -31.91
CA ASN A 804 15.97 -30.14 -33.20
C ASN A 804 15.89 -31.45 -34.01
N ARG A 805 15.33 -32.54 -33.46
CA ARG A 805 15.10 -33.78 -34.23
C ARG A 805 13.82 -33.61 -35.06
N LYS A 806 13.87 -33.92 -36.37
CA LYS A 806 12.64 -34.04 -37.18
C LYS A 806 11.78 -35.17 -36.57
N ILE A 807 10.73 -34.79 -35.85
CA ILE A 807 9.77 -35.74 -35.30
C ILE A 807 8.91 -36.25 -36.47
N PHE A 808 9.18 -37.47 -36.93
CA PHE A 808 8.19 -38.28 -37.64
C PHE A 808 7.20 -38.77 -36.58
N ILE A 809 5.98 -38.24 -36.58
CA ILE A 809 4.86 -38.79 -35.79
C ILE A 809 4.15 -39.79 -36.69
N PRO A 810 4.22 -41.11 -36.43
CA PRO A 810 3.31 -42.06 -37.05
C PRO A 810 1.94 -41.93 -36.40
N LYS A 811 0.89 -41.81 -37.21
CA LYS A 811 -0.51 -41.88 -36.76
C LYS A 811 -0.77 -43.26 -36.15
N LYS A 812 -0.88 -43.34 -34.82
CA LYS A 812 -1.64 -44.40 -34.15
C LYS A 812 -2.57 -43.78 -33.11
N THR A 813 -3.81 -44.21 -33.18
CA THR A 813 -4.96 -43.82 -32.35
C THR A 813 -4.71 -44.16 -30.88
N ILE A 814 -4.83 -43.16 -30.01
CA ILE A 814 -4.83 -43.32 -28.55
C ILE A 814 -6.28 -43.54 -28.13
N SER A 815 -6.52 -44.55 -27.28
CA SER A 815 -7.86 -45.01 -26.88
C SER A 815 -8.64 -43.94 -26.12
N ALA A 816 -9.95 -43.90 -26.37
CA ALA A 816 -10.91 -42.91 -25.90
C ALA A 816 -10.97 -42.69 -24.36
N THR A 817 -10.42 -43.60 -23.56
CA THR A 817 -10.47 -43.54 -22.09
C THR A 817 -9.58 -42.45 -21.48
N SER A 818 -8.43 -42.11 -22.09
CA SER A 818 -7.58 -41.02 -21.59
C SER A 818 -8.07 -39.62 -22.00
N VAL A 819 -8.93 -39.54 -23.01
CA VAL A 819 -9.53 -38.28 -23.49
C VAL A 819 -10.74 -37.88 -22.63
N ILE A 820 -11.48 -38.87 -22.08
CA ILE A 820 -12.66 -38.61 -21.25
C ILE A 820 -12.30 -38.00 -19.89
N VAL A 821 -11.19 -38.41 -19.27
CA VAL A 821 -10.72 -37.83 -17.98
C VAL A 821 -10.20 -36.39 -18.15
N VAL A 822 -9.62 -36.07 -19.31
CA VAL A 822 -9.18 -34.70 -19.64
C VAL A 822 -10.35 -33.82 -20.08
N MET A 823 -11.37 -34.37 -20.75
CA MET A 823 -12.60 -33.65 -21.11
C MET A 823 -13.50 -33.34 -19.90
N LEU A 824 -13.58 -34.22 -18.90
CA LEU A 824 -14.37 -33.96 -17.69
C LEU A 824 -13.79 -32.83 -16.82
N MET A 825 -12.48 -32.56 -16.92
CA MET A 825 -11.86 -31.37 -16.31
C MET A 825 -12.00 -30.10 -17.18
N ALA A 826 -12.32 -30.23 -18.47
CA ALA A 826 -12.46 -29.10 -19.39
C ALA A 826 -13.91 -28.58 -19.49
N SER A 827 -14.92 -29.34 -19.08
CA SER A 827 -16.34 -28.95 -19.15
C SER A 827 -16.80 -27.95 -18.08
N LEU A 828 -15.92 -27.48 -17.20
CA LEU A 828 -16.20 -26.35 -16.30
C LEU A 828 -15.97 -24.96 -16.93
N PHE A 829 -15.51 -24.88 -18.18
CA PHE A 829 -15.37 -23.62 -18.90
C PHE A 829 -16.29 -23.61 -20.13
N GLN A 830 -17.48 -23.00 -19.97
CA GLN A 830 -18.30 -22.61 -21.11
C GLN A 830 -17.53 -21.60 -21.97
N ALA A 831 -17.25 -21.96 -23.22
CA ALA A 831 -16.78 -21.03 -24.23
C ALA A 831 -17.98 -20.25 -24.78
N ASN A 832 -18.15 -19.00 -24.34
CA ASN A 832 -19.12 -18.07 -24.90
C ASN A 832 -18.69 -17.62 -26.31
N ALA A 833 -19.54 -17.87 -27.31
CA ALA A 833 -19.37 -17.35 -28.67
C ALA A 833 -19.59 -15.82 -28.72
N GLN A 834 -18.75 -15.11 -29.48
CA GLN A 834 -18.72 -13.64 -29.60
C GLN A 834 -19.79 -13.14 -30.58
N LYS A 835 -20.58 -12.12 -30.21
CA LYS A 835 -21.59 -11.48 -31.08
C LYS A 835 -21.17 -10.04 -31.45
N PRO A 836 -21.24 -9.61 -32.72
CA PRO A 836 -20.92 -8.24 -33.11
C PRO A 836 -22.01 -7.23 -32.67
N ILE A 837 -21.62 -6.00 -32.36
CA ILE A 837 -22.51 -4.90 -31.96
C ILE A 837 -22.07 -3.56 -32.57
N LEU A 838 -23.03 -2.75 -33.03
CA LEU A 838 -22.84 -1.37 -33.49
C LEU A 838 -22.72 -0.38 -32.31
N LEU A 839 -22.04 0.75 -32.48
CA LEU A 839 -21.82 1.71 -31.40
C LEU A 839 -23.14 2.19 -30.77
N LYS A 840 -24.15 2.48 -31.60
CA LYS A 840 -25.47 2.92 -31.13
C LYS A 840 -26.18 1.86 -30.28
N ASN A 841 -26.13 0.60 -30.68
CA ASN A 841 -26.74 -0.48 -29.92
C ASN A 841 -25.99 -0.74 -28.60
N ALA A 842 -24.67 -0.56 -28.59
CA ALA A 842 -23.85 -0.65 -27.40
C ALA A 842 -24.19 0.48 -26.40
N THR A 843 -24.32 1.72 -26.86
CA THR A 843 -24.71 2.84 -25.99
C THR A 843 -26.14 2.70 -25.46
N ASP A 844 -27.09 2.25 -26.28
CA ASP A 844 -28.47 1.99 -25.85
C ASP A 844 -28.54 0.87 -24.80
N THR A 845 -27.76 -0.19 -24.99
CA THR A 845 -27.65 -1.29 -24.01
C THR A 845 -27.05 -0.78 -22.69
N ALA A 846 -25.99 0.04 -22.77
CA ALA A 846 -25.37 0.65 -21.59
C ALA A 846 -26.37 1.55 -20.84
N LEU A 847 -27.06 2.46 -21.52
CA LEU A 847 -28.02 3.38 -20.89
C LEU A 847 -29.18 2.64 -20.22
N LYS A 848 -29.62 1.51 -20.79
CA LYS A 848 -30.70 0.69 -20.23
C LYS A 848 -30.25 -0.13 -19.03
N ASN A 849 -29.04 -0.69 -19.06
CA ASN A 849 -28.62 -1.71 -18.09
C ASN A 849 -27.67 -1.21 -17.00
N ASN A 850 -26.95 -0.10 -17.24
CA ASN A 850 -25.92 0.41 -16.34
C ASN A 850 -26.51 0.90 -15.00
N LEU A 851 -25.89 0.45 -13.91
CA LEU A 851 -26.38 0.70 -12.55
C LEU A 851 -26.19 2.15 -12.10
N LEU A 852 -25.17 2.86 -12.61
CA LEU A 852 -24.90 4.26 -12.24
C LEU A 852 -26.03 5.18 -12.72
N VAL A 853 -26.49 5.01 -13.95
CA VAL A 853 -27.60 5.79 -14.52
C VAL A 853 -28.91 5.46 -13.80
N LYS A 854 -29.16 4.18 -13.49
CA LYS A 854 -30.34 3.77 -12.71
C LYS A 854 -30.40 4.41 -11.33
N ASN A 855 -29.26 4.48 -10.64
CA ASN A 855 -29.17 5.08 -9.31
C ASN A 855 -29.47 6.59 -9.35
N GLU A 856 -28.94 7.32 -10.33
CA GLU A 856 -29.23 8.76 -10.47
C GLU A 856 -30.70 9.02 -10.86
N ARG A 857 -31.34 8.14 -11.65
CA ARG A 857 -32.78 8.22 -11.92
C ARG A 857 -33.61 8.08 -10.65
N LEU A 858 -33.28 7.11 -9.79
CA LEU A 858 -33.93 6.95 -8.48
C LEU A 858 -33.73 8.16 -7.57
N ARG A 859 -32.55 8.81 -7.61
CA ARG A 859 -32.31 10.06 -6.88
C ARG A 859 -33.17 11.21 -7.39
N SER A 860 -33.39 11.29 -8.70
CA SER A 860 -34.30 12.27 -9.30
C SER A 860 -35.75 12.00 -8.87
N ASP A 861 -36.19 10.75 -8.88
CA ASP A 861 -37.54 10.37 -8.40
C ASP A 861 -37.72 10.69 -6.91
N TYR A 862 -36.70 10.47 -6.09
CA TYR A 862 -36.68 10.87 -4.68
C TYR A 862 -36.89 12.38 -4.52
N GLN A 863 -36.14 13.21 -5.25
CA GLN A 863 -36.29 14.67 -5.20
C GLN A 863 -37.66 15.13 -5.70
N LYS A 864 -38.23 14.43 -6.69
CA LYS A 864 -39.58 14.69 -7.19
C LYS A 864 -40.65 14.47 -6.12
N LEU A 865 -40.50 13.43 -5.30
CA LEU A 865 -41.42 13.17 -4.17
C LEU A 865 -41.31 14.26 -3.10
N LEU A 866 -40.10 14.78 -2.84
CA LEU A 866 -39.90 15.86 -1.86
C LEU A 866 -40.62 17.15 -2.23
N ILE A 867 -40.93 17.42 -3.51
CA ILE A 867 -41.73 18.60 -3.91
C ILE A 867 -43.09 18.64 -3.18
N GLN A 868 -43.66 17.48 -2.84
CA GLN A 868 -44.95 17.40 -2.13
C GLN A 868 -44.86 17.87 -0.67
N THR A 869 -43.66 17.93 -0.06
CA THR A 869 -43.47 18.38 1.32
C THR A 869 -43.52 19.90 1.48
N ASN A 870 -43.67 20.64 0.37
CA ASN A 870 -43.81 22.11 0.38
C ASN A 870 -45.03 22.60 1.18
N LYS A 871 -46.02 21.74 1.44
CA LYS A 871 -47.22 22.02 2.26
C LYS A 871 -47.09 21.50 3.70
N ASN A 872 -45.91 21.62 4.29
CA ASN A 872 -45.70 21.26 5.69
C ASN A 872 -46.31 22.35 6.60
N ILE A 873 -47.59 22.19 6.93
CA ILE A 873 -48.33 23.06 7.85
C ILE A 873 -47.97 22.62 9.28
N ALA A 874 -47.71 23.58 10.18
CA ALA A 874 -47.41 23.27 11.58
C ALA A 874 -48.56 22.48 12.21
N HIS A 875 -48.28 21.65 13.21
CA HIS A 875 -49.31 20.89 13.89
C HIS A 875 -50.35 21.82 14.54
N THR A 876 -51.62 21.43 14.52
CA THR A 876 -52.68 22.15 15.20
C THR A 876 -52.48 22.04 16.71
N ASN A 877 -52.37 23.18 17.39
CA ASN A 877 -52.13 23.24 18.82
C ASN A 877 -53.47 23.22 19.57
N PHE A 878 -53.68 22.20 20.39
CA PHE A 878 -54.78 22.14 21.35
C PHE A 878 -54.26 22.58 22.71
N THR A 879 -54.80 23.66 23.27
CA THR A 879 -54.41 24.19 24.57
C THR A 879 -55.54 24.02 25.57
N THR A 880 -55.20 23.70 26.81
CA THR A 880 -56.14 23.72 27.93
C THR A 880 -55.51 24.47 29.07
N GLU A 881 -56.23 25.44 29.62
CA GLU A 881 -55.79 26.31 30.69
C GLU A 881 -56.79 26.16 31.84
N PHE A 882 -56.28 25.95 33.06
CA PHE A 882 -57.07 25.74 34.27
C PHE A 882 -56.55 26.63 35.39
N GLY A 883 -57.42 27.46 35.97
CA GLY A 883 -57.04 28.39 37.05
C GLY A 883 -57.88 29.67 37.04
N GLN A 884 -57.45 30.68 37.80
CA GLN A 884 -58.09 31.99 37.85
C GLN A 884 -57.72 32.83 36.61
N ILE A 885 -58.25 32.45 35.44
CA ILE A 885 -57.83 33.01 34.15
C ILE A 885 -58.41 34.41 33.95
N ASN A 886 -59.71 34.58 34.19
CA ASN A 886 -60.42 35.85 34.01
C ASN A 886 -61.36 36.20 35.18
N SER A 887 -61.65 35.27 36.08
CA SER A 887 -62.35 35.53 37.34
C SER A 887 -61.47 35.20 38.54
N ALA A 888 -61.85 35.70 39.72
CA ALA A 888 -61.23 35.32 40.99
C ALA A 888 -61.53 33.86 41.39
N TYR A 889 -62.39 33.18 40.63
CA TYR A 889 -62.74 31.79 40.82
C TYR A 889 -62.01 30.91 39.78
N VAL A 890 -61.96 29.60 40.05
CA VAL A 890 -61.26 28.67 39.16
C VAL A 890 -62.06 28.44 37.88
N ASP A 891 -61.49 28.86 36.77
CA ASP A 891 -62.03 28.79 35.43
C ASP A 891 -61.28 27.74 34.58
N ILE A 892 -61.96 27.19 33.57
CA ILE A 892 -61.38 26.24 32.61
C ILE A 892 -61.56 26.81 31.20
N LYS A 893 -60.48 26.82 30.41
CA LYS A 893 -60.46 27.22 29.00
C LYS A 893 -59.87 26.11 28.14
N PHE A 894 -60.53 25.83 27.01
CA PHE A 894 -60.04 24.96 25.96
C PHE A 894 -59.85 25.79 24.69
N GLY A 895 -58.71 25.63 24.04
CA GLY A 895 -58.32 26.38 22.85
C GLY A 895 -57.81 25.46 21.76
N VAL A 896 -58.08 25.83 20.50
CA VAL A 896 -57.46 25.22 19.32
C VAL A 896 -56.86 26.34 18.50
N ALA A 897 -55.57 26.26 18.20
CA ALA A 897 -54.87 27.25 17.41
C ALA A 897 -54.08 26.59 16.28
N GLN A 898 -54.24 27.09 15.06
CA GLN A 898 -53.47 26.70 13.91
C GLN A 898 -52.57 27.87 13.49
N THR A 899 -51.26 27.65 13.54
CA THR A 899 -50.27 28.59 12.99
C THR A 899 -49.88 28.14 11.59
N ILE A 900 -49.94 29.05 10.63
CA ILE A 900 -49.51 28.83 9.25
C ILE A 900 -48.49 29.91 8.86
N ASN A 901 -47.45 29.52 8.14
CA ASN A 901 -46.52 30.49 7.57
C ASN A 901 -47.22 31.28 6.46
N PHE A 902 -46.71 32.48 6.18
CA PHE A 902 -47.27 33.25 5.08
C PHE A 902 -47.23 32.44 3.76
N PRO A 903 -48.30 32.41 2.94
CA PRO A 903 -48.40 31.53 1.75
C PRO A 903 -47.22 31.62 0.78
N LYS A 904 -46.58 32.80 0.70
CA LYS A 904 -45.39 33.05 -0.13
C LYS A 904 -44.19 32.20 0.28
N VAL A 905 -44.06 31.84 1.57
CA VAL A 905 -42.99 30.94 2.08
C VAL A 905 -43.13 29.55 1.46
N TYR A 906 -44.34 28.98 1.47
CA TYR A 906 -44.62 27.68 0.87
C TYR A 906 -44.43 27.68 -0.66
N ALA A 907 -44.75 28.80 -1.33
CA ALA A 907 -44.51 28.97 -2.75
C ALA A 907 -43.01 29.01 -3.08
N SER A 908 -42.20 29.76 -2.32
CA SER A 908 -40.73 29.76 -2.48
C SER A 908 -40.10 28.41 -2.12
N GLN A 909 -40.62 27.73 -1.10
CA GLN A 909 -40.13 26.39 -0.73
C GLN A 909 -40.40 25.38 -1.86
N LYS A 910 -41.57 25.44 -2.49
CA LYS A 910 -41.87 24.63 -3.68
C LYS A 910 -40.92 24.92 -4.83
N ALA A 911 -40.62 26.20 -5.06
CA ALA A 911 -39.71 26.62 -6.12
C ALA A 911 -38.29 26.08 -5.89
N LEU A 912 -37.78 26.14 -4.65
CA LEU A 912 -36.50 25.55 -4.25
C LEU A 912 -36.46 24.03 -4.49
N LEU A 913 -37.44 23.29 -3.96
CA LEU A 913 -37.51 21.83 -4.13
C LEU A 913 -37.66 21.42 -5.61
N THR A 914 -38.35 22.24 -6.41
CA THR A 914 -38.45 22.03 -7.87
C THR A 914 -37.10 22.29 -8.56
N ALA A 915 -36.32 23.28 -8.12
CA ALA A 915 -34.98 23.56 -8.63
C ALA A 915 -33.99 22.44 -8.26
N GLU A 916 -34.05 21.91 -7.04
CA GLU A 916 -33.26 20.74 -6.59
C GLU A 916 -33.60 19.48 -7.39
N TRP A 917 -34.87 19.25 -7.69
CA TRP A 917 -35.29 18.16 -8.57
C TRP A 917 -34.75 18.32 -10.00
N LYS A 918 -34.82 19.53 -10.58
CA LYS A 918 -34.23 19.82 -11.90
C LYS A 918 -32.72 19.61 -11.92
N ASN A 919 -32.01 20.01 -10.86
CA ASN A 919 -30.58 19.75 -10.67
C ASN A 919 -30.31 18.22 -10.71
N SER A 920 -31.07 17.42 -9.97
CA SER A 920 -30.94 15.96 -10.00
C SER A 920 -31.26 15.35 -11.38
N LEU A 921 -32.23 15.88 -12.12
CA LEU A 921 -32.52 15.46 -13.50
C LEU A 921 -31.36 15.76 -14.46
N LEU A 922 -30.73 16.93 -14.33
CA LEU A 922 -29.54 17.28 -15.12
C LEU A 922 -28.34 16.39 -14.80
N ASN A 923 -28.18 15.97 -13.53
CA ASN A 923 -27.18 14.99 -13.12
C ASN A 923 -27.37 13.63 -13.81
N VAL A 924 -28.61 13.16 -13.99
CA VAL A 924 -28.90 11.96 -14.81
C VAL A 924 -28.37 12.16 -16.22
N SER A 925 -28.73 13.25 -16.88
CA SER A 925 -28.30 13.57 -18.25
C SER A 925 -26.77 13.62 -18.38
N ILE A 926 -26.05 14.18 -17.41
CA ILE A 926 -24.58 14.19 -17.39
C ILE A 926 -24.00 12.78 -17.32
N LYS A 927 -24.56 11.92 -16.45
CA LYS A 927 -24.11 10.52 -16.36
C LYS A 927 -24.41 9.75 -17.63
N GLU A 928 -25.52 10.02 -18.30
CA GLU A 928 -25.83 9.44 -19.61
C GLU A 928 -24.82 9.89 -20.68
N SER A 929 -24.51 11.19 -20.78
CA SER A 929 -23.52 11.71 -21.74
C SER A 929 -22.11 11.18 -21.44
N SER A 930 -21.72 11.09 -20.16
CA SER A 930 -20.43 10.52 -19.75
C SER A 930 -20.34 9.02 -20.06
N LEU A 931 -21.43 8.26 -19.85
CA LEU A 931 -21.48 6.84 -20.17
C LEU A 931 -21.38 6.59 -21.68
N LYS A 932 -22.10 7.38 -22.50
CA LYS A 932 -21.97 7.32 -23.97
C LYS A 932 -20.51 7.54 -24.42
N LYS A 933 -19.86 8.57 -23.86
CA LYS A 933 -18.45 8.86 -24.12
C LYS A 933 -17.54 7.70 -23.76
N GLN A 934 -17.69 7.12 -22.56
CA GLN A 934 -16.87 5.99 -22.10
C GLN A 934 -17.07 4.73 -22.96
N VAL A 935 -18.33 4.42 -23.32
CA VAL A 935 -18.65 3.30 -24.20
C VAL A 935 -18.02 3.50 -25.58
N ALA A 936 -18.11 4.72 -26.15
CA ALA A 936 -17.49 5.04 -27.44
C ALA A 936 -15.96 4.95 -27.40
N GLN A 937 -15.31 5.46 -26.34
CA GLN A 937 -13.85 5.35 -26.18
C GLN A 937 -13.40 3.88 -26.12
N VAL A 938 -14.07 3.05 -25.31
CA VAL A 938 -13.73 1.62 -25.21
C VAL A 938 -14.03 0.89 -26.53
N PHE A 939 -15.13 1.23 -27.20
CA PHE A 939 -15.49 0.67 -28.51
C PHE A 939 -14.41 0.94 -29.57
N TYR A 940 -13.95 2.19 -29.69
CA TYR A 940 -12.93 2.56 -30.66
C TYR A 940 -11.53 2.08 -30.27
N ASN A 941 -11.21 1.95 -28.98
CA ASN A 941 -10.00 1.30 -28.52
C ASN A 941 -9.98 -0.19 -28.92
N LEU A 942 -11.10 -0.91 -28.76
CA LEU A 942 -11.21 -2.31 -29.20
C LEU A 942 -11.04 -2.44 -30.72
N LEU A 943 -11.69 -1.58 -31.50
CA LEU A 943 -11.59 -1.60 -32.96
C LEU A 943 -10.19 -1.24 -33.45
N TYR A 944 -9.53 -0.30 -32.79
CA TYR A 944 -8.12 0.05 -33.03
C TYR A 944 -7.19 -1.15 -32.85
N LEU A 945 -7.33 -1.87 -31.74
CA LEU A 945 -6.54 -3.07 -31.48
C LEU A 945 -6.86 -4.19 -32.48
N GLN A 946 -8.12 -4.34 -32.90
CA GLN A 946 -8.50 -5.29 -33.94
C GLN A 946 -7.83 -4.96 -35.30
N GLU A 947 -7.78 -3.69 -35.70
CA GLU A 947 -7.10 -3.29 -36.94
C GLU A 947 -5.57 -3.42 -36.85
N LYS A 948 -4.98 -3.09 -35.70
CA LYS A 948 -3.54 -3.36 -35.46
C LYS A 948 -3.23 -4.85 -35.50
N LYS A 949 -4.10 -5.69 -34.91
CA LYS A 949 -3.98 -7.15 -35.00
C LYS A 949 -3.99 -7.62 -36.45
N LYS A 950 -4.89 -7.12 -37.29
CA LYS A 950 -4.95 -7.47 -38.73
C LYS A 950 -3.70 -7.03 -39.49
N LEU A 951 -3.21 -5.82 -39.24
CA LEU A 951 -1.96 -5.33 -39.85
C LEU A 951 -0.79 -6.24 -39.47
N LEU A 952 -0.69 -6.64 -38.20
CA LEU A 952 0.40 -7.51 -37.75
C LEU A 952 0.23 -8.95 -38.21
N GLU A 953 -0.99 -9.46 -38.37
CA GLU A 953 -1.25 -10.77 -38.98
C GLU A 953 -0.85 -10.79 -40.47
N SER A 954 -1.16 -9.73 -41.22
CA SER A 954 -0.72 -9.62 -42.63
C SER A 954 0.81 -9.44 -42.71
N THR A 955 1.40 -8.65 -41.82
CA THR A 955 2.85 -8.43 -41.75
C THR A 955 3.59 -9.71 -41.35
N ASP A 956 3.08 -10.49 -40.39
CA ASP A 956 3.66 -11.80 -40.03
C ASP A 956 3.66 -12.73 -41.24
N THR A 957 2.59 -12.72 -42.03
CA THR A 957 2.49 -13.53 -43.24
C THR A 957 3.56 -13.16 -44.27
N VAL A 958 3.77 -11.86 -44.52
CA VAL A 958 4.79 -11.36 -45.46
C VAL A 958 6.20 -11.69 -44.98
N PHE A 959 6.51 -11.46 -43.71
CA PHE A 959 7.83 -11.75 -43.15
C PHE A 959 8.07 -13.26 -42.90
N ALA A 960 7.00 -14.06 -42.77
CA ALA A 960 7.09 -15.53 -42.78
C ALA A 960 7.52 -16.06 -44.15
N GLU A 961 7.01 -15.48 -45.23
CA GLU A 961 7.44 -15.80 -46.58
C GLU A 961 8.88 -15.35 -46.86
N PHE A 962 9.24 -14.13 -46.44
CA PHE A 962 10.62 -13.63 -46.53
C PHE A 962 11.59 -14.56 -45.81
N LEU A 963 11.27 -14.94 -44.56
CA LEU A 963 12.07 -15.89 -43.80
C LEU A 963 12.18 -17.25 -44.48
N ARG A 964 11.09 -17.76 -45.07
CA ARG A 964 11.10 -19.03 -45.81
C ARG A 964 12.06 -18.95 -47.00
N LYS A 965 11.99 -17.89 -47.81
CA LYS A 965 12.84 -17.69 -49.00
C LYS A 965 14.31 -17.47 -48.61
N SER A 966 14.58 -16.63 -47.62
CA SER A 966 15.94 -16.39 -47.10
C SER A 966 16.55 -17.63 -46.45
N THR A 967 15.74 -18.48 -45.81
CA THR A 967 16.21 -19.79 -45.29
C THR A 967 16.56 -20.75 -46.43
N LEU A 968 15.79 -20.74 -47.52
CA LEU A 968 16.05 -21.58 -48.69
C LEU A 968 17.36 -21.16 -49.38
N ARG A 969 17.55 -19.85 -49.66
CA ARG A 969 18.77 -19.28 -50.26
C ARG A 969 20.02 -19.55 -49.41
N PHE A 970 19.90 -19.49 -48.09
CA PHE A 970 21.00 -19.84 -47.20
C PHE A 970 21.36 -21.33 -47.28
N ASN A 971 20.35 -22.20 -47.34
CA ASN A 971 20.57 -23.66 -47.40
C ASN A 971 21.12 -24.12 -48.75
N THR A 972 20.85 -23.40 -49.85
CA THR A 972 21.45 -23.65 -51.18
C THR A 972 22.83 -23.01 -51.33
N GLY A 973 23.30 -22.24 -50.34
CA GLY A 973 24.60 -21.57 -50.35
C GLY A 973 24.62 -20.20 -51.05
N GLU A 974 23.46 -19.71 -51.50
CA GLU A 974 23.31 -18.46 -52.27
C GLU A 974 23.21 -17.19 -51.41
N SER A 975 22.93 -17.32 -50.10
CA SER A 975 22.89 -16.17 -49.19
C SER A 975 23.63 -16.43 -47.88
N ASN A 976 23.93 -15.35 -47.17
CA ASN A 976 24.63 -15.41 -45.89
C ASN A 976 23.65 -15.57 -44.71
N LEU A 977 24.19 -16.00 -43.58
CA LEU A 977 23.40 -16.23 -42.37
C LEU A 977 22.70 -14.95 -41.87
N LEU A 978 23.24 -13.78 -42.19
CA LEU A 978 22.72 -12.50 -41.73
C LEU A 978 21.33 -12.23 -42.33
N GLU A 979 21.12 -12.53 -43.60
CA GLU A 979 19.81 -12.39 -44.27
C GLU A 979 18.72 -13.23 -43.59
N LYS A 980 19.00 -14.51 -43.37
CA LYS A 980 18.08 -15.41 -42.65
C LYS A 980 17.83 -14.93 -41.22
N THR A 981 18.87 -14.48 -40.53
CA THR A 981 18.76 -14.02 -39.13
C THR A 981 17.93 -12.73 -39.04
N THR A 982 18.09 -11.80 -39.98
CA THR A 982 17.28 -10.57 -40.05
C THR A 982 15.81 -10.90 -40.32
N ALA A 983 15.51 -11.83 -41.22
CA ALA A 983 14.15 -12.30 -41.48
C ALA A 983 13.51 -12.98 -40.26
N GLU A 984 14.29 -13.78 -39.51
CA GLU A 984 13.88 -14.37 -38.23
C GLU A 984 13.54 -13.27 -37.20
N ASN A 985 14.15 -12.08 -37.29
CA ASN A 985 14.00 -11.00 -36.29
C ASN A 985 12.84 -10.07 -36.53
N GLN A 986 12.56 -9.78 -37.79
CA GLN A 986 11.37 -9.01 -38.10
C GLN A 986 10.12 -9.82 -37.77
N ARG A 987 10.10 -11.12 -38.13
CA ARG A 987 8.91 -11.97 -37.97
C ARG A 987 8.51 -12.31 -36.53
N GLY A 988 9.37 -12.89 -35.70
CA GLY A 988 10.20 -11.99 -34.92
C GLY A 988 9.34 -11.04 -34.08
N GLN A 989 9.73 -9.79 -34.07
CA GLN A 989 9.04 -8.68 -33.40
C GLN A 989 7.52 -8.63 -33.67
N ILE A 990 7.08 -8.99 -34.89
CA ILE A 990 5.66 -8.96 -35.26
C ILE A 990 4.82 -9.98 -34.46
N ALA A 991 5.28 -11.23 -34.36
CA ALA A 991 4.59 -12.28 -33.60
C ALA A 991 4.42 -11.89 -32.12
N LEU A 992 5.34 -11.07 -31.61
CA LEU A 992 5.27 -10.56 -30.26
C LEU A 992 4.23 -9.47 -30.09
N GLN A 993 4.24 -8.45 -30.95
CA GLN A 993 3.24 -7.38 -30.96
C GLN A 993 1.81 -7.95 -31.11
N LEU A 994 1.67 -9.03 -31.88
CA LEU A 994 0.40 -9.74 -32.05
C LEU A 994 -0.06 -10.42 -30.75
N ALA A 995 0.86 -10.97 -29.94
CA ALA A 995 0.53 -11.56 -28.65
C ALA A 995 0.11 -10.50 -27.62
N GLU A 996 0.78 -9.34 -27.60
CA GLU A 996 0.43 -8.19 -26.74
C GLU A 996 -0.98 -7.68 -27.04
N ILE A 997 -1.27 -7.43 -28.32
CA ILE A 997 -2.58 -6.93 -28.74
C ILE A 997 -3.70 -7.92 -28.41
N LYS A 998 -3.46 -9.23 -28.46
CA LYS A 998 -4.47 -10.22 -28.05
C LYS A 998 -4.83 -10.10 -26.56
N GLN A 999 -3.85 -9.79 -25.70
CA GLN A 999 -4.09 -9.58 -24.26
C GLN A 999 -4.80 -8.24 -24.01
N ASP A 1000 -4.39 -7.18 -24.72
CA ASP A 1000 -5.03 -5.86 -24.58
C ASP A 1000 -6.50 -5.87 -25.04
N ILE A 1001 -6.82 -6.66 -26.08
CA ILE A 1001 -8.21 -6.89 -26.49
C ILE A 1001 -9.02 -7.57 -25.37
N GLU A 1002 -8.44 -8.56 -24.67
CA GLU A 1002 -9.14 -9.24 -23.57
C GLU A 1002 -9.42 -8.29 -22.39
N ILE A 1003 -8.46 -7.43 -22.04
CA ILE A 1003 -8.61 -6.43 -20.98
C ILE A 1003 -9.74 -5.45 -21.33
N LEU A 1004 -9.70 -4.86 -22.53
CA LEU A 1004 -10.73 -3.92 -22.97
C LEU A 1004 -12.09 -4.59 -23.11
N GLN A 1005 -12.13 -5.88 -23.45
CA GLN A 1005 -13.38 -6.64 -23.51
C GLN A 1005 -14.06 -6.73 -22.14
N LYS A 1006 -13.30 -6.94 -21.05
CA LYS A 1006 -13.84 -6.92 -19.68
C LYS A 1006 -14.36 -5.55 -19.29
N GLN A 1007 -13.66 -4.48 -19.66
CA GLN A 1007 -14.12 -3.11 -19.43
C GLN A 1007 -15.41 -2.82 -20.20
N PHE A 1008 -15.52 -3.30 -21.44
CA PHE A 1008 -16.72 -3.16 -22.26
C PHE A 1008 -17.91 -3.90 -21.64
N GLN A 1009 -17.71 -5.13 -21.15
CA GLN A 1009 -18.75 -5.89 -20.44
C GLN A 1009 -19.25 -5.18 -19.17
N LEU A 1010 -18.35 -4.56 -18.41
CA LEU A 1010 -18.72 -3.77 -17.22
C LEU A 1010 -19.60 -2.57 -17.59
N LEU A 1011 -19.23 -1.81 -18.63
CA LEU A 1011 -19.98 -0.63 -19.07
C LEU A 1011 -21.39 -1.00 -19.59
N LEU A 1012 -21.48 -2.10 -20.33
CA LEU A 1012 -22.74 -2.64 -20.86
C LEU A 1012 -23.58 -3.39 -19.81
N ASN A 1013 -22.96 -3.77 -18.69
CA ASN A 1013 -23.53 -4.60 -17.64
C ASN A 1013 -24.17 -5.89 -18.20
N THR A 1014 -23.39 -6.68 -18.95
CA THR A 1014 -23.83 -7.92 -19.61
C THR A 1014 -22.76 -9.02 -19.50
N GLU A 1015 -23.21 -10.27 -19.34
CA GLU A 1015 -22.35 -11.45 -19.30
C GLU A 1015 -21.94 -11.93 -20.72
N THR A 1016 -22.67 -11.48 -21.75
CA THR A 1016 -22.38 -11.84 -23.14
C THR A 1016 -21.13 -11.11 -23.65
N VAL A 1017 -20.25 -11.84 -24.36
CA VAL A 1017 -19.06 -11.24 -25.00
C VAL A 1017 -19.50 -10.58 -26.31
N LEU A 1018 -19.60 -9.25 -26.30
CA LEU A 1018 -19.98 -8.43 -27.46
C LEU A 1018 -18.75 -7.75 -28.06
N MET A 1019 -18.55 -7.85 -29.37
CA MET A 1019 -17.40 -7.27 -30.09
C MET A 1019 -17.84 -6.12 -31.01
N PRO A 1020 -17.05 -5.04 -31.17
CA PRO A 1020 -17.35 -3.98 -32.13
C PRO A 1020 -17.51 -4.47 -33.56
N ASP A 1021 -18.50 -3.94 -34.28
CA ASP A 1021 -18.67 -4.19 -35.72
C ASP A 1021 -17.66 -3.38 -36.55
N GLU A 1022 -17.05 -4.04 -37.54
CA GLU A 1022 -16.05 -3.44 -38.43
C GLU A 1022 -16.60 -2.39 -39.39
N ASN A 1023 -17.92 -2.32 -39.55
CA ASN A 1023 -18.57 -1.32 -40.41
C ASN A 1023 -18.54 0.10 -39.80
N ASP A 1024 -18.20 0.24 -38.51
CA ASP A 1024 -18.23 1.52 -37.76
C ASP A 1024 -16.82 2.14 -37.54
N LYS A 1025 -15.83 1.83 -38.40
CA LYS A 1025 -14.40 2.21 -38.26
C LYS A 1025 -14.09 3.70 -38.15
N GLU A 1026 -14.90 4.57 -38.73
CA GLU A 1026 -14.67 6.01 -38.70
C GLU A 1026 -15.90 6.72 -38.14
N LEU A 1027 -15.73 7.40 -37.02
CA LEU A 1027 -16.79 8.18 -36.39
C LEU A 1027 -17.07 9.43 -37.24
N LYS A 1028 -18.26 9.49 -37.85
CA LYS A 1028 -18.71 10.68 -38.56
C LYS A 1028 -19.18 11.72 -37.56
N ILE A 1029 -18.55 12.89 -37.55
CA ILE A 1029 -18.99 14.04 -36.75
C ILE A 1029 -20.16 14.74 -37.45
N PHE A 1030 -21.13 15.20 -36.66
CA PHE A 1030 -22.14 16.15 -37.10
C PHE A 1030 -21.51 17.54 -37.29
N SER A 1031 -21.52 18.06 -38.52
CA SER A 1031 -21.02 19.40 -38.84
C SER A 1031 -21.82 20.46 -38.09
N ILE A 1032 -21.29 20.97 -36.98
CA ILE A 1032 -21.87 22.10 -36.26
C ILE A 1032 -20.73 23.02 -35.80
N THR A 1033 -20.67 24.21 -36.37
CA THR A 1033 -19.64 25.24 -36.16
C THR A 1033 -20.03 26.27 -35.08
N ASP A 1034 -21.18 26.09 -34.44
CA ASP A 1034 -21.79 27.11 -33.59
C ASP A 1034 -21.47 26.87 -32.11
N SER A 1035 -20.61 27.72 -31.54
CA SER A 1035 -20.21 27.71 -30.13
C SER A 1035 -21.36 28.01 -29.16
N SER A 1036 -22.50 28.52 -29.64
CA SER A 1036 -23.68 28.77 -28.81
C SER A 1036 -24.29 27.50 -28.20
N LEU A 1037 -24.14 26.35 -28.86
CA LEU A 1037 -24.64 25.05 -28.38
C LEU A 1037 -23.90 24.52 -27.13
N LEU A 1038 -22.72 25.04 -26.81
CA LEU A 1038 -21.97 24.63 -25.62
C LEU A 1038 -22.71 24.94 -24.32
N THR A 1039 -23.49 26.03 -24.32
CA THR A 1039 -24.33 26.44 -23.17
C THR A 1039 -25.51 25.50 -22.94
N THR A 1040 -25.84 24.65 -23.93
CA THR A 1040 -26.93 23.66 -23.85
C THR A 1040 -26.47 22.30 -23.32
N HIS A 1041 -25.18 22.12 -23.08
CA HIS A 1041 -24.66 20.86 -22.54
C HIS A 1041 -25.14 20.63 -21.09
N PRO A 1042 -25.58 19.41 -20.71
CA PRO A 1042 -26.13 19.12 -19.38
C PRO A 1042 -25.23 19.54 -18.20
N ALA A 1043 -23.90 19.44 -18.36
CA ALA A 1043 -22.95 19.86 -17.33
C ALA A 1043 -22.96 21.38 -17.07
N ILE A 1044 -23.10 22.19 -18.12
CA ILE A 1044 -23.20 23.65 -17.98
C ILE A 1044 -24.59 24.05 -17.47
N GLN A 1045 -25.62 23.36 -17.95
CA GLN A 1045 -26.99 23.54 -17.45
C GLN A 1045 -27.10 23.20 -15.96
N LEU A 1046 -26.36 22.21 -15.47
CA LEU A 1046 -26.29 21.87 -14.05
C LEU A 1046 -25.76 23.03 -13.23
N TYR A 1047 -24.59 23.56 -13.58
CA TYR A 1047 -24.00 24.71 -12.86
C TYR A 1047 -24.92 25.93 -12.92
N LYS A 1048 -25.62 26.15 -14.04
CA LYS A 1048 -26.65 27.18 -14.14
C LYS A 1048 -27.87 26.88 -13.24
N GLN A 1049 -28.29 25.63 -13.14
CA GLN A 1049 -29.40 25.21 -12.29
C GLN A 1049 -29.03 25.27 -10.80
N GLU A 1050 -27.77 25.08 -10.44
CA GLU A 1050 -27.23 25.32 -9.09
C GLU A 1050 -27.34 26.78 -8.71
N GLN A 1051 -27.06 27.70 -9.64
CA GLN A 1051 -27.29 29.14 -9.44
C GLN A 1051 -28.79 29.42 -9.20
N GLU A 1052 -29.68 28.86 -10.01
CA GLU A 1052 -31.13 28.95 -9.79
C GLU A 1052 -31.58 28.34 -8.45
N THR A 1053 -30.91 27.28 -7.98
CA THR A 1053 -31.20 26.65 -6.68
C THR A 1053 -30.74 27.54 -5.53
N ALA A 1054 -29.55 28.14 -5.64
CA ALA A 1054 -29.02 29.09 -4.66
C ALA A 1054 -29.91 30.36 -4.56
N THR A 1055 -30.34 30.91 -5.70
CA THR A 1055 -31.29 32.06 -5.72
C THR A 1055 -32.64 31.70 -5.08
N ALA A 1056 -33.16 30.49 -5.35
CA ALA A 1056 -34.40 30.01 -4.74
C ALA A 1056 -34.26 29.84 -3.22
N LEU A 1057 -33.10 29.37 -2.74
CA LEU A 1057 -32.78 29.26 -1.31
C LEU A 1057 -32.72 30.63 -0.65
N THR A 1058 -32.04 31.61 -1.26
CA THR A 1058 -32.02 33.00 -0.79
C THR A 1058 -33.44 33.56 -0.66
N GLN A 1059 -34.31 33.26 -1.63
CA GLN A 1059 -35.69 33.74 -1.61
C GLN A 1059 -36.55 33.07 -0.53
N VAL A 1060 -36.33 31.78 -0.23
CA VAL A 1060 -36.96 31.08 0.91
C VAL A 1060 -36.55 31.73 2.22
N GLU A 1061 -35.25 31.91 2.44
CA GLU A 1061 -34.74 32.50 3.69
C GLU A 1061 -35.19 33.96 3.87
N LYS A 1062 -35.33 34.71 2.77
CA LYS A 1062 -35.91 36.07 2.79
C LYS A 1062 -37.41 36.05 3.13
N ASN A 1063 -38.18 35.15 2.54
CA ASN A 1063 -39.61 35.05 2.78
C ASN A 1063 -39.95 34.55 4.18
N LYS A 1064 -39.05 33.80 4.86
CA LYS A 1064 -39.21 33.42 6.28
C LYS A 1064 -39.24 34.60 7.25
N LEU A 1065 -38.87 35.81 6.83
CA LEU A 1065 -39.07 37.04 7.61
C LEU A 1065 -40.52 37.56 7.59
N LEU A 1066 -41.37 37.04 6.67
CA LEU A 1066 -42.79 37.38 6.64
C LEU A 1066 -43.49 36.82 7.89
N PRO A 1067 -44.55 37.50 8.37
CA PRO A 1067 -45.19 37.09 9.59
C PRO A 1067 -45.94 35.77 9.46
N GLU A 1068 -46.00 35.03 10.56
CA GLU A 1068 -46.84 33.84 10.69
C GLU A 1068 -48.26 34.24 11.06
N LEU A 1069 -49.25 33.56 10.48
CA LEU A 1069 -50.66 33.79 10.76
C LEU A 1069 -51.13 32.70 11.70
N THR A 1070 -51.66 33.09 12.86
CA THR A 1070 -52.24 32.17 13.83
C THR A 1070 -53.74 32.41 13.93
N LEU A 1071 -54.52 31.37 13.70
CA LEU A 1071 -55.96 31.40 13.90
C LEU A 1071 -56.30 30.49 15.08
N GLY A 1072 -56.81 31.08 16.15
CA GLY A 1072 -57.18 30.41 17.38
C GLY A 1072 -58.67 30.54 17.68
N TYR A 1073 -59.25 29.51 18.26
CA TYR A 1073 -60.60 29.50 18.77
C TYR A 1073 -60.61 28.91 20.17
N ASN A 1074 -61.17 29.65 21.12
CA ASN A 1074 -61.23 29.22 22.52
C ASN A 1074 -62.67 29.19 23.02
N ILE A 1075 -62.92 28.27 23.94
CA ILE A 1075 -64.15 28.11 24.71
C ILE A 1075 -63.77 28.07 26.18
N MET A 1076 -64.35 28.93 27.02
CA MET A 1076 -64.05 28.96 28.46
C MET A 1076 -65.28 29.10 29.33
N GLY A 1077 -65.27 28.49 30.51
CA GLY A 1077 -66.27 28.73 31.54
C GLY A 1077 -65.77 29.79 32.51
N MET A 1078 -66.58 30.84 32.75
CA MET A 1078 -66.29 31.87 33.75
C MET A 1078 -67.28 31.77 34.91
N LYS A 1079 -66.81 31.88 36.17
CA LYS A 1079 -67.66 31.95 37.37
C LYS A 1079 -67.61 33.34 38.02
N GLY A 1080 -68.77 33.84 38.45
CA GLY A 1080 -68.87 35.13 39.14
C GLY A 1080 -69.93 36.06 38.54
N SER A 1081 -70.12 37.23 39.15
CA SER A 1081 -71.03 38.26 38.63
C SER A 1081 -70.38 38.99 37.46
N GLY A 1082 -71.01 38.88 36.28
CA GLY A 1082 -70.62 39.67 35.11
C GLY A 1082 -70.97 41.16 35.30
N SER A 1083 -70.45 42.00 34.42
CA SER A 1083 -70.78 43.44 34.35
C SER A 1083 -72.26 43.72 34.01
N ASP A 1084 -73.02 42.69 33.67
CA ASP A 1084 -74.46 42.65 33.50
C ASP A 1084 -75.24 42.29 34.79
N ASN A 1085 -74.56 42.24 35.93
CA ASN A 1085 -75.11 41.89 37.25
C ASN A 1085 -75.73 40.49 37.34
N LYS A 1086 -75.42 39.59 36.40
CA LYS A 1086 -75.85 38.17 36.45
C LYS A 1086 -74.71 37.29 36.96
N THR A 1087 -75.05 36.38 37.87
CA THR A 1087 -74.11 35.42 38.45
C THR A 1087 -74.00 34.18 37.58
N TYR A 1088 -72.82 33.98 36.99
CA TYR A 1088 -72.53 32.83 36.14
C TYR A 1088 -71.88 31.71 36.94
N ASN A 1089 -72.36 30.47 36.73
CA ASN A 1089 -71.90 29.26 37.43
C ASN A 1089 -71.06 28.33 36.54
N SER A 1090 -70.39 28.88 35.51
CA SER A 1090 -69.68 28.20 34.40
C SER A 1090 -70.55 27.64 33.27
N VAL A 1091 -71.87 27.77 33.33
CA VAL A 1091 -72.79 27.26 32.29
C VAL A 1091 -73.72 28.42 31.91
N PRO A 1092 -73.23 29.39 31.13
CA PRO A 1092 -72.76 29.18 29.77
C PRO A 1092 -71.25 29.35 29.58
N ARG A 1093 -70.70 28.69 28.55
CA ARG A 1093 -69.29 28.83 28.16
C ARG A 1093 -69.15 29.96 27.13
N PHE A 1094 -68.17 30.82 27.35
CA PHE A 1094 -67.87 31.98 26.53
C PHE A 1094 -66.88 31.60 25.44
N HIS A 1095 -67.15 32.04 24.21
CA HIS A 1095 -66.34 31.73 23.04
C HIS A 1095 -65.50 32.95 22.65
N SER A 1096 -64.25 32.74 22.24
CA SER A 1096 -63.39 33.81 21.72
C SER A 1096 -62.62 33.32 20.50
N VAL A 1097 -62.62 34.11 19.43
CA VAL A 1097 -61.75 33.90 18.27
C VAL A 1097 -60.52 34.78 18.44
N GLN A 1098 -59.33 34.21 18.28
CA GLN A 1098 -58.05 34.90 18.36
C GLN A 1098 -57.38 34.86 17.00
N ILE A 1099 -57.09 36.04 16.44
CA ILE A 1099 -56.25 36.17 15.25
C ILE A 1099 -54.93 36.75 15.72
N GLY A 1100 -53.86 35.96 15.60
CA GLY A 1100 -52.50 36.32 16.00
C GLY A 1100 -51.60 36.50 14.79
N LEU A 1101 -50.73 37.50 14.84
CA LEU A 1101 -49.69 37.74 13.84
C LEU A 1101 -48.31 37.56 14.52
N GLY A 1102 -47.59 36.51 14.14
CA GLY A 1102 -46.24 36.25 14.63
C GLY A 1102 -45.22 37.04 13.83
N ILE A 1103 -44.69 38.13 14.39
CA ILE A 1103 -43.68 38.97 13.74
C ILE A 1103 -42.31 38.63 14.33
N SER A 1104 -41.33 38.32 13.49
CA SER A 1104 -39.95 38.07 13.93
C SER A 1104 -39.23 39.36 14.32
N ILE A 1105 -39.26 39.71 15.61
CA ILE A 1105 -38.60 40.91 16.16
C ILE A 1105 -37.07 40.72 16.25
N PHE A 1106 -36.61 39.52 16.64
CA PHE A 1106 -35.18 39.18 16.75
C PHE A 1106 -34.65 38.53 15.46
N ASN A 1107 -34.57 39.31 14.39
CA ASN A 1107 -34.23 38.79 13.06
C ASN A 1107 -32.72 38.68 12.74
N ASN A 1108 -31.82 38.91 13.71
CA ASN A 1108 -30.37 38.87 13.46
C ASN A 1108 -29.89 37.51 12.94
N SER A 1109 -30.40 36.40 13.49
CA SER A 1109 -30.08 35.05 13.00
C SER A 1109 -30.60 34.82 11.58
N GLN A 1110 -31.82 35.26 11.29
CA GLN A 1110 -32.43 35.10 9.96
C GLN A 1110 -31.74 35.99 8.91
N LYS A 1111 -31.31 37.19 9.28
CA LYS A 1111 -30.46 38.06 8.45
C LYS A 1111 -29.10 37.44 8.17
N ALA A 1112 -28.47 36.80 9.16
CA ALA A 1112 -27.22 36.07 8.95
C ALA A 1112 -27.40 34.90 7.95
N LYS A 1113 -28.51 34.17 8.02
CA LYS A 1113 -28.85 33.10 7.06
C LYS A 1113 -29.10 33.64 5.65
N ILE A 1114 -29.78 34.78 5.51
CA ILE A 1114 -29.97 35.44 4.22
C ILE A 1114 -28.63 35.89 3.64
N ASN A 1115 -27.74 36.47 4.45
CA ASN A 1115 -26.41 36.88 4.01
C ASN A 1115 -25.54 35.68 3.61
N ALA A 1116 -25.62 34.57 4.36
CA ALA A 1116 -24.94 33.33 4.00
C ALA A 1116 -25.47 32.74 2.68
N ALA A 1117 -26.80 32.73 2.48
CA ALA A 1117 -27.40 32.27 1.23
C ALA A 1117 -27.01 33.15 0.03
N LYS A 1118 -26.92 34.47 0.21
CA LYS A 1118 -26.40 35.41 -0.81
C LYS A 1118 -24.93 35.18 -1.14
N LEU A 1119 -24.07 34.95 -0.14
CA LEU A 1119 -22.67 34.61 -0.39
C LEU A 1119 -22.56 33.29 -1.16
N ASN A 1120 -23.42 32.32 -0.86
CA ASN A 1120 -23.49 31.06 -1.61
C ASN A 1120 -23.98 31.28 -3.06
N GLU A 1121 -24.91 32.20 -3.28
CA GLU A 1121 -25.35 32.61 -4.63
C GLU A 1121 -24.20 33.20 -5.46
N GLU A 1122 -23.37 34.07 -4.85
CA GLU A 1122 -22.17 34.64 -5.49
C GLU A 1122 -21.09 33.58 -5.78
N ILE A 1123 -20.85 32.65 -4.84
CA ILE A 1123 -19.92 31.53 -5.02
C ILE A 1123 -20.33 30.68 -6.22
N VAL A 1124 -21.60 30.26 -6.26
CA VAL A 1124 -22.12 29.40 -7.34
C VAL A 1124 -22.13 30.15 -8.68
N GLN A 1125 -22.36 31.46 -8.68
CA GLN A 1125 -22.22 32.29 -9.88
C GLN A 1125 -20.78 32.29 -10.41
N HIS A 1126 -19.78 32.49 -9.55
CA HIS A 1126 -18.38 32.44 -9.96
C HIS A 1126 -17.95 31.04 -10.41
N GLU A 1127 -18.47 29.98 -9.77
CA GLU A 1127 -18.24 28.59 -10.18
C GLU A 1127 -18.84 28.31 -11.56
N TYR A 1128 -20.04 28.80 -11.86
CA TYR A 1128 -20.63 28.71 -13.19
C TYR A 1128 -19.75 29.40 -14.25
N GLU A 1129 -19.30 30.63 -14.00
CA GLU A 1129 -18.44 31.38 -14.93
C GLU A 1129 -17.08 30.68 -15.17
N LEU A 1130 -16.46 30.16 -14.11
CA LEU A 1130 -15.19 29.42 -14.19
C LEU A 1130 -15.37 28.13 -15.00
N ASN A 1131 -16.42 27.36 -14.71
CA ASN A 1131 -16.69 26.09 -15.38
C ASN A 1131 -17.08 26.30 -16.85
N LEU A 1132 -17.82 27.36 -17.18
CA LEU A 1132 -18.13 27.74 -18.56
C LEU A 1132 -16.84 28.03 -19.35
N LYS A 1133 -15.95 28.88 -18.82
CA LYS A 1133 -14.66 29.19 -19.47
C LYS A 1133 -13.78 27.96 -19.62
N THR A 1134 -13.74 27.10 -18.61
CA THR A 1134 -12.98 25.84 -18.65
C THR A 1134 -13.54 24.89 -19.71
N PHE A 1135 -14.87 24.78 -19.80
CA PHE A 1135 -15.56 23.94 -20.77
C PHE A 1135 -15.34 24.43 -22.20
N GLU A 1136 -15.42 25.74 -22.44
CA GLU A 1136 -15.09 26.36 -23.73
C GLU A 1136 -13.63 26.12 -24.13
N ASN A 1137 -12.69 26.24 -23.18
CA ASN A 1137 -11.28 25.97 -23.43
C ASN A 1137 -11.04 24.50 -23.81
N ASN A 1138 -11.64 23.58 -23.07
CA ASN A 1138 -11.53 22.14 -23.36
C ASN A 1138 -12.17 21.76 -24.71
N PHE A 1139 -13.30 22.39 -25.05
CA PHE A 1139 -13.89 22.24 -26.38
C PHE A 1139 -12.95 22.73 -27.49
N LYS A 1140 -12.35 23.92 -27.34
CA LYS A 1140 -11.36 24.44 -28.31
C LYS A 1140 -10.18 23.50 -28.48
N ILE A 1141 -9.65 22.96 -27.37
CA ILE A 1141 -8.57 21.96 -27.40
C ILE A 1141 -9.01 20.71 -28.16
N ALA A 1142 -10.19 20.16 -27.87
CA ALA A 1142 -10.73 18.99 -28.56
C ALA A 1142 -10.95 19.25 -30.06
N LEU A 1143 -11.43 20.44 -30.43
CA LEU A 1143 -11.63 20.85 -31.81
C LEU A 1143 -10.29 20.95 -32.57
N THR A 1144 -9.27 21.58 -31.97
CA THR A 1144 -7.93 21.67 -32.55
C THR A 1144 -7.29 20.29 -32.68
N GLN A 1145 -7.47 19.40 -31.69
CA GLN A 1145 -7.00 18.02 -31.78
C GLN A 1145 -7.69 17.25 -32.90
N TYR A 1146 -9.00 17.38 -33.04
CA TYR A 1146 -9.75 16.74 -34.12
C TYR A 1146 -9.29 17.25 -35.49
N GLN A 1147 -9.13 18.56 -35.67
CA GLN A 1147 -8.62 19.14 -36.93
C GLN A 1147 -7.21 18.63 -37.25
N LYS A 1148 -6.30 18.63 -36.26
CA LYS A 1148 -4.94 18.10 -36.40
C LYS A 1148 -4.94 16.65 -36.89
N PHE A 1149 -5.72 15.78 -36.23
CA PHE A 1149 -5.76 14.37 -36.60
C PHE A 1149 -6.56 14.11 -37.88
N SER A 1150 -7.57 14.92 -38.19
CA SER A 1150 -8.30 14.83 -39.46
C SER A 1150 -7.41 15.15 -40.65
N THR A 1151 -6.58 16.19 -40.56
CA THR A 1151 -5.57 16.51 -41.60
C THR A 1151 -4.54 15.39 -41.74
N ALA A 1152 -4.08 14.81 -40.63
CA ALA A 1152 -3.16 13.67 -40.65
C ALA A 1152 -3.80 12.44 -41.33
N VAL A 1153 -5.03 12.07 -40.95
CA VAL A 1153 -5.78 10.97 -41.57
C VAL A 1153 -6.00 11.21 -43.06
N GLN A 1154 -6.30 12.44 -43.48
CA GLN A 1154 -6.46 12.79 -44.89
C GLN A 1154 -5.15 12.61 -45.66
N TYR A 1155 -4.02 13.10 -45.14
CA TYR A 1155 -2.70 12.90 -45.74
C TYR A 1155 -2.35 11.41 -45.89
N TYR A 1156 -2.60 10.60 -44.86
CA TYR A 1156 -2.36 9.16 -44.93
C TYR A 1156 -3.25 8.48 -45.99
N LYS A 1157 -4.55 8.81 -46.02
CA LYS A 1157 -5.50 8.25 -47.00
C LYS A 1157 -5.19 8.64 -48.45
N THR A 1158 -4.84 9.90 -48.71
CA THR A 1158 -4.70 10.40 -50.08
C THR A 1158 -3.30 10.24 -50.65
N VAL A 1159 -2.25 10.30 -49.80
CA VAL A 1159 -0.85 10.31 -50.23
C VAL A 1159 -0.08 9.11 -49.66
N ALA A 1160 0.05 9.00 -48.34
CA ALA A 1160 1.05 8.09 -47.77
C ALA A 1160 0.71 6.60 -47.93
N LEU A 1161 -0.57 6.21 -47.82
CA LEU A 1161 -0.98 4.80 -48.04
C LEU A 1161 -0.82 4.39 -49.51
N LYS A 1162 -1.16 5.26 -50.47
CA LYS A 1162 -0.91 5.00 -51.91
C LYS A 1162 0.59 4.86 -52.22
N ASN A 1163 1.41 5.71 -51.59
CA ASN A 1163 2.87 5.60 -51.69
C ASN A 1163 3.37 4.32 -51.03
N ALA A 1164 2.78 3.89 -49.91
CA ALA A 1164 3.14 2.64 -49.24
C ALA A 1164 2.82 1.41 -50.11
N GLU A 1165 1.67 1.39 -50.77
CA GLU A 1165 1.34 0.34 -51.76
C GLU A 1165 2.35 0.33 -52.92
N THR A 1166 2.70 1.51 -53.44
CA THR A 1166 3.68 1.65 -54.53
C THR A 1166 5.08 1.20 -54.11
N ILE A 1167 5.53 1.56 -52.90
CA ILE A 1167 6.80 1.11 -52.31
C ILE A 1167 6.76 -0.41 -52.12
N THR A 1168 5.65 -0.96 -51.63
CA THR A 1168 5.51 -2.42 -51.42
C THR A 1168 5.66 -3.17 -52.74
N LEU A 1169 4.94 -2.74 -53.78
CA LEU A 1169 4.98 -3.39 -55.09
C LEU A 1169 6.36 -3.27 -55.75
N THR A 1170 6.96 -2.07 -55.74
CA THR A 1170 8.27 -1.81 -56.38
C THR A 1170 9.41 -2.48 -55.63
N ALA A 1171 9.44 -2.41 -54.30
CA ALA A 1171 10.46 -3.05 -53.48
C ALA A 1171 10.38 -4.59 -53.60
N ASN A 1172 9.18 -5.18 -53.62
CA ASN A 1172 9.03 -6.61 -53.85
C ASN A 1172 9.55 -7.03 -55.23
N LYS A 1173 9.27 -6.26 -56.29
CA LYS A 1173 9.78 -6.56 -57.65
C LYS A 1173 11.29 -6.43 -57.75
N GLN A 1174 11.87 -5.33 -57.25
CA GLN A 1174 13.31 -5.10 -57.26
C GLN A 1174 14.07 -6.14 -56.41
N PHE A 1175 13.52 -6.55 -55.27
CA PHE A 1175 14.14 -7.59 -54.45
C PHE A 1175 14.12 -8.97 -55.12
N VAL A 1176 13.04 -9.31 -55.83
CA VAL A 1176 12.95 -10.57 -56.58
C VAL A 1176 13.88 -10.57 -57.79
N ASN A 1177 14.03 -9.43 -58.48
CA ASN A 1177 14.95 -9.29 -59.62
C ASN A 1177 16.43 -9.19 -59.21
N GLY A 1178 16.72 -8.99 -57.92
CA GLY A 1178 18.07 -8.86 -57.37
C GLY A 1178 18.66 -7.45 -57.43
N ASP A 1179 17.85 -6.44 -57.75
CA ASP A 1179 18.27 -5.02 -57.88
C ASP A 1179 18.54 -4.36 -56.52
N ILE A 1180 17.84 -4.80 -55.47
CA ILE A 1180 18.04 -4.34 -54.08
C ILE A 1180 18.35 -5.51 -53.15
N ASN A 1181 19.16 -5.25 -52.14
CA ASN A 1181 19.52 -6.27 -51.17
C ASN A 1181 18.42 -6.45 -50.10
N TYR A 1182 18.55 -7.51 -49.29
CA TYR A 1182 17.54 -7.84 -48.30
C TYR A 1182 17.41 -6.81 -47.16
N LEU A 1183 18.47 -6.05 -46.85
CA LEU A 1183 18.41 -4.99 -45.83
C LEU A 1183 17.59 -3.81 -46.34
N GLU A 1184 17.81 -3.42 -47.59
CA GLU A 1184 17.04 -2.38 -48.28
C GLU A 1184 15.56 -2.77 -48.36
N TRP A 1185 15.26 -4.01 -48.73
CA TRP A 1185 13.89 -4.51 -48.76
C TRP A 1185 13.22 -4.48 -47.38
N VAL A 1186 13.91 -4.92 -46.32
CA VAL A 1186 13.38 -4.89 -44.95
C VAL A 1186 13.14 -3.45 -44.48
N ILE A 1187 14.04 -2.51 -44.78
CA ILE A 1187 13.87 -1.09 -44.44
C ILE A 1187 12.62 -0.53 -45.12
N LEU A 1188 12.44 -0.80 -46.42
CA LEU A 1188 11.29 -0.33 -47.19
C LEU A 1188 9.96 -0.97 -46.71
N MET A 1189 9.96 -2.26 -46.39
CA MET A 1189 8.78 -2.93 -45.84
C MET A 1189 8.44 -2.44 -44.43
N ASN A 1190 9.43 -2.21 -43.59
CA ASN A 1190 9.21 -1.61 -42.26
C ASN A 1190 8.69 -0.17 -42.37
N GLN A 1191 9.12 0.58 -43.38
CA GLN A 1191 8.56 1.89 -43.68
C GLN A 1191 7.08 1.78 -44.08
N VAL A 1192 6.70 0.79 -44.90
CA VAL A 1192 5.29 0.53 -45.26
C VAL A 1192 4.46 0.17 -44.04
N VAL A 1193 4.93 -0.73 -43.18
CA VAL A 1193 4.27 -1.12 -41.94
C VAL A 1193 4.12 0.08 -41.01
N THR A 1194 5.15 0.92 -40.90
CA THR A 1194 5.11 2.16 -40.12
C THR A 1194 4.07 3.13 -40.66
N ILE A 1195 3.94 3.28 -41.99
CA ILE A 1195 2.91 4.12 -42.60
C ILE A 1195 1.50 3.61 -42.28
N HIS A 1196 1.26 2.30 -42.39
CA HIS A 1196 -0.04 1.71 -42.04
C HIS A 1196 -0.35 1.84 -40.54
N ASN A 1197 0.64 1.59 -39.68
CA ASN A 1197 0.50 1.75 -38.24
C ASN A 1197 0.19 3.21 -37.88
N ASN A 1198 0.93 4.18 -38.45
CA ASN A 1198 0.70 5.59 -38.22
C ASN A 1198 -0.67 6.06 -38.73
N TYR A 1199 -1.18 5.45 -39.82
CA TYR A 1199 -2.56 5.69 -40.25
C TYR A 1199 -3.58 5.17 -39.23
N ILE A 1200 -3.41 3.94 -38.74
CA ILE A 1200 -4.29 3.36 -37.70
C ILE A 1200 -4.24 4.21 -36.42
N ASP A 1201 -3.05 4.66 -36.01
CA ASP A 1201 -2.86 5.57 -34.87
C ASP A 1201 -3.51 6.95 -35.12
N ALA A 1202 -3.39 7.51 -36.34
CA ALA A 1202 -4.03 8.76 -36.69
C ALA A 1202 -5.56 8.65 -36.70
N LEU A 1203 -6.11 7.54 -37.22
CA LEU A 1203 -7.55 7.27 -37.25
C LEU A 1203 -8.11 7.07 -35.83
N PHE A 1204 -7.38 6.34 -34.99
CA PHE A 1204 -7.71 6.18 -33.59
C PHE A 1204 -7.75 7.52 -32.84
N ASN A 1205 -6.70 8.32 -32.97
CA ASN A 1205 -6.63 9.63 -32.35
C ASN A 1205 -7.73 10.58 -32.88
N LYS A 1206 -8.07 10.48 -34.18
CA LYS A 1206 -9.21 11.18 -34.76
C LYS A 1206 -10.53 10.72 -34.11
N ASN A 1207 -10.79 9.42 -33.98
CA ASN A 1207 -12.01 8.89 -33.37
C ASN A 1207 -12.12 9.25 -31.88
N ASN A 1208 -11.02 9.27 -31.14
CA ASN A 1208 -11.00 9.73 -29.75
C ASN A 1208 -11.30 11.23 -29.64
N ALA A 1209 -10.66 12.06 -30.45
CA ALA A 1209 -10.96 13.49 -30.50
C ALA A 1209 -12.41 13.75 -30.95
N ALA A 1210 -12.94 12.93 -31.88
CA ALA A 1210 -14.34 12.98 -32.29
C ALA A 1210 -15.31 12.55 -31.18
N THR A 1211 -14.93 11.56 -30.37
CA THR A 1211 -15.71 11.12 -29.20
C THR A 1211 -15.75 12.20 -28.12
N GLU A 1212 -14.61 12.88 -27.89
CA GLU A 1212 -14.55 14.06 -27.02
C GLU A 1212 -15.44 15.19 -27.53
N LEU A 1213 -15.42 15.49 -28.83
CA LEU A 1213 -16.30 16.49 -29.44
C LEU A 1213 -17.79 16.11 -29.35
N ASN A 1214 -18.15 14.85 -29.59
CA ASN A 1214 -19.54 14.39 -29.47
C ASN A 1214 -20.06 14.50 -28.03
N TYR A 1215 -19.19 14.34 -27.02
CA TYR A 1215 -19.54 14.63 -25.64
C TYR A 1215 -19.90 16.11 -25.48
N PHE A 1216 -19.09 17.04 -25.98
CA PHE A 1216 -19.42 18.48 -25.93
C PHE A 1216 -20.72 18.83 -26.67
N TYR A 1217 -21.04 18.12 -27.76
CA TYR A 1217 -22.31 18.25 -28.49
C TYR A 1217 -23.49 17.46 -27.88
N ASN A 1218 -23.25 16.70 -26.81
CA ASN A 1218 -24.22 15.83 -26.16
C ASN A 1218 -24.91 14.84 -27.12
N LYS A 1219 -24.13 14.14 -27.96
CA LYS A 1219 -24.65 13.16 -28.93
C LYS A 1219 -24.29 11.73 -28.57
#